data_AF-A0A7S0EZA4-F1
#
_entry.id   AF-A0A7S0EZA4-F1
#
_cell.length_a   1.000
_cell.length_b   1.000
_cell.length_c   1.000
_cell.angle_alpha   90.00
_cell.angle_beta   90.00
_cell.angle_gamma   90.00
#
_symmetry.space_group_name_H-M   'P 1'
#
loop_
_entity.id
_entity.type
_entity.pdbx_description
1 polymer ?
#
loop_
_entity_poly.entity_id
_entity_poly.type
_entity_poly.pdbx_seq_one_letter_code
_entity_poly.pdbx_strand_id
1 'polypeptide(L)'
;MLNHPLQENLIPAATLRNLSDRVYEKRKAAALEIENLVKERMESPLGGRQDIENILTILGNDYALSSQANLRKGGLIGMAAAALGLGGNAWRWLNLLLPPILNCFMDQDSRVRYYACEALYNVAKVTKTRILNHFNQVFQGLCQLCADTDQGVKNGSQLLDQLLKDIIAESTTWNISEFIPVLKEHLEHTGSYVRHFLLGWIATLQSIPHFEIHKYLAEILYGVIIMLDDDNREIRQQADSVLSHLLRTLQSSEDINYNQIMPVLVRCATLSPPKESGLRANESNTSLELYSRNEDLVNRVALMWIVQLMEKGKKRILPFTGELVRMLLTAEESSVKVRELSREIDDSLRQLLEEEQKRIESPKATSGPTVEVGGGFDIVEVASAVIAYLEAPLVGSRLKALNWFDLLVDMMETCRADLRTNLLAALIHALHDQESEVVSKSLRILRKLSNKGWGDVLPMIVSSMIQFLQSDAAILQERSGKMLRELAVILDSESVYLEFANSLKGKENDMGSKTMVEKLTIILLSVPELSSLRNKLIGRKSKGPSLSIEDAASPTLVAKEAEQGEVDLFASLLPTWMHVPACALALSLLAGKYEQSYELVVDMGDRMRDLPGEETISILIQLDQLVQLIESPVFAPMRMELLEPAKHPYLIKTMFGILMLLPQSEAFDILRKRLKSVPALAMLALQRQ
;
A
#
# COMPACT_ATOMS: atom_id res chain seq x y z
N MET A 1 39.94 6.58 65.18
CA MET A 1 41.29 7.17 65.25
C MET A 1 42.00 6.91 63.94
N LEU A 2 42.11 7.92 63.10
CA LEU A 2 43.13 8.09 62.06
C LEU A 2 43.36 9.60 62.00
N ASN A 3 44.49 10.04 62.53
CA ASN A 3 44.91 11.44 62.57
C ASN A 3 45.27 11.89 61.15
N HIS A 4 44.55 12.88 60.61
CA HIS A 4 45.04 13.73 59.53
C HIS A 4 45.38 15.12 60.13
N PRO A 5 46.58 15.67 59.86
CA PRO A 5 47.07 16.90 60.48
C PRO A 5 46.43 18.14 59.85
N LEU A 6 46.01 19.09 60.70
CA LEU A 6 45.74 20.51 60.41
C LEU A 6 44.94 20.81 59.12
N GLN A 7 43.66 20.43 59.09
CA GLN A 7 42.70 21.21 58.31
C GLN A 7 42.45 22.52 59.08
N GLU A 8 42.92 23.67 58.56
CA GLU A 8 42.19 24.91 58.81
C GLU A 8 40.71 24.62 58.57
N ASN A 9 39.80 25.08 59.44
CA ASN A 9 38.37 24.93 59.22
C ASN A 9 38.02 25.66 57.91
N LEU A 10 38.08 24.92 56.80
CA LEU A 10 37.94 25.43 55.44
C LEU A 10 36.65 26.24 55.30
N ILE A 11 35.58 25.78 55.97
CA ILE A 11 34.35 26.51 56.17
C ILE A 11 34.16 26.72 57.68
N PRO A 12 33.87 27.94 58.15
CA PRO A 12 33.60 28.18 59.57
C PRO A 12 32.40 27.35 60.06
N ALA A 13 32.51 26.77 61.26
CA ALA A 13 31.46 25.92 61.84
C ALA A 13 30.11 26.65 62.02
N ALA A 14 30.16 27.96 62.29
CA ALA A 14 28.95 28.79 62.37
C ALA A 14 28.23 28.88 61.01
N THR A 15 28.98 29.03 59.92
CA THR A 15 28.48 29.06 58.53
C THR A 15 27.81 27.73 58.18
N LEU A 16 28.47 26.61 58.46
CA LEU A 16 27.92 25.25 58.28
C LEU A 16 26.61 25.03 59.05
N ARG A 17 26.56 25.47 60.32
CA ARG A 17 25.34 25.42 61.13
C ARG A 17 24.21 26.29 60.56
N ASN A 18 24.54 27.49 60.08
CA ASN A 18 23.56 28.42 59.52
C ASN A 18 23.02 27.95 58.15
N LEU A 19 23.84 27.28 57.33
CA LEU A 19 23.42 26.62 56.08
C LEU A 19 22.33 25.56 56.31
N SER A 20 22.35 24.88 57.45
CA SER A 20 21.38 23.84 57.82
C SER A 20 20.21 24.35 58.68
N ASP A 21 20.15 25.65 59.00
CA ASP A 21 19.08 26.25 59.81
C ASP A 21 17.73 26.15 59.09
N ARG A 22 16.61 26.21 59.82
CA ARG A 22 15.26 26.19 59.23
C ARG A 22 14.86 27.52 58.60
N VAL A 23 15.48 28.62 59.03
CA VAL A 23 15.20 29.97 58.55
C VAL A 23 16.00 30.27 57.29
N TYR A 24 15.30 30.63 56.21
CA TYR A 24 15.92 30.92 54.91
C TYR A 24 16.96 32.05 54.97
N GLU A 25 16.67 33.16 55.67
CA GLU A 25 17.60 34.30 55.79
C GLU A 25 18.95 33.92 56.42
N LYS A 26 18.95 32.99 57.37
CA LYS A 26 20.20 32.48 57.96
C LYS A 26 21.00 31.65 56.96
N ARG A 27 20.32 30.84 56.13
CA ARG A 27 20.98 30.10 55.04
C ARG A 27 21.59 31.05 54.02
N LYS A 28 20.84 32.09 53.65
CA LYS A 28 21.28 33.11 52.69
C LYS A 28 22.49 33.89 53.19
N ALA A 29 22.52 34.28 54.47
CA ALA A 29 23.69 34.90 55.09
C ALA A 29 24.93 33.98 55.06
N ALA A 30 24.74 32.71 55.42
CA ALA A 30 25.83 31.71 55.35
C ALA A 30 26.30 31.45 53.91
N ALA A 31 25.38 31.47 52.95
CA ALA A 31 25.71 31.32 51.53
C ALA A 31 26.60 32.48 51.05
N LEU A 32 26.32 33.71 51.48
CA LEU A 32 27.15 34.87 51.17
C LEU A 32 28.56 34.76 51.78
N GLU A 33 28.68 34.18 52.99
CA GLU A 33 29.98 33.86 53.58
C GLU A 33 30.75 32.82 52.76
N ILE A 34 30.07 31.77 52.27
CA ILE A 34 30.66 30.80 51.34
C ILE A 34 31.13 31.50 50.07
N GLU A 35 30.29 32.33 49.45
CA GLU A 35 30.63 33.07 48.22
C GLU A 35 31.93 33.87 48.38
N ASN A 36 32.05 34.63 49.48
CA ASN A 36 33.23 35.44 49.78
C ASN A 36 34.46 34.57 50.06
N LEU A 37 34.28 33.45 50.75
CA LEU A 37 35.35 32.51 51.04
C LEU A 37 35.95 31.92 49.75
N VAL A 38 35.12 31.49 48.79
CA VAL A 38 35.64 30.95 47.52
C VAL A 38 36.33 32.03 46.68
N LYS A 39 35.82 33.27 46.71
CA LYS A 39 36.48 34.43 46.07
C LYS A 39 37.88 34.67 46.64
N GLU A 40 38.00 34.69 47.97
CA GLU A 40 39.29 34.86 48.65
C GLU A 40 40.27 33.73 48.31
N ARG A 41 39.81 32.47 48.29
CA ARG A 41 40.66 31.32 47.91
C ARG A 41 41.09 31.35 46.44
N MET A 42 40.24 31.86 45.54
CA MET A 42 40.59 32.07 44.13
C MET A 42 41.68 33.12 43.93
N GLU A 43 41.67 34.18 44.74
CA GLU A 43 42.62 35.30 44.69
C GLU A 43 43.92 35.01 45.48
N SER A 44 43.95 33.90 46.24
CA SER A 44 45.10 33.52 47.06
C SER A 44 46.37 33.24 46.23
N PRO A 45 47.51 33.90 46.51
CA PRO A 45 48.76 33.69 45.81
C PRO A 45 49.37 32.29 45.98
N LEU A 46 48.93 31.55 47.01
CA LEU A 46 49.41 30.19 47.33
C LEU A 46 48.68 29.09 46.53
N GLY A 47 47.67 29.45 45.74
CA GLY A 47 46.86 28.52 44.94
C GLY A 47 45.76 27.83 45.74
N GLY A 48 44.60 28.47 45.88
CA GLY A 48 43.46 27.92 46.64
C GLY A 48 42.63 26.84 45.93
N ARG A 49 43.13 26.25 44.84
CA ARG A 49 42.36 25.26 44.06
C ARG A 49 41.91 24.06 44.89
N GLN A 50 42.81 23.49 45.69
CA GLN A 50 42.50 22.33 46.53
C GLN A 50 41.50 22.69 47.63
N ASP A 51 41.61 23.88 48.22
CA ASP A 51 40.66 24.36 49.23
C ASP A 51 39.26 24.48 48.64
N ILE A 52 39.14 25.00 47.40
CA ILE A 52 37.88 25.10 46.67
C ILE A 52 37.31 23.71 46.39
N GLU A 53 38.13 22.78 45.90
CA GLU A 53 37.70 21.38 45.67
C GLU A 53 37.19 20.73 46.96
N ASN A 54 37.87 20.96 48.10
CA ASN A 54 37.45 20.47 49.40
C ASN A 54 36.15 21.13 49.89
N ILE A 55 36.00 22.45 49.74
CA ILE A 55 34.77 23.20 50.06
C ILE A 55 33.58 22.65 49.26
N LEU A 56 33.75 22.50 47.94
CA LEU A 56 32.71 21.97 47.06
C LEU A 56 32.37 20.52 47.39
N THR A 57 33.36 19.71 47.78
CA THR A 57 33.16 18.32 48.22
C THR A 57 32.33 18.26 49.49
N ILE A 58 32.60 19.12 50.48
CA ILE A 58 31.80 19.19 51.72
C ILE A 58 30.36 19.61 51.40
N LEU A 59 30.17 20.66 50.60
CA LEU A 59 28.84 21.16 50.25
C LEU A 59 28.04 20.15 49.40
N GLY A 60 28.72 19.40 48.52
CA GLY A 60 28.10 18.36 47.71
C GLY A 60 27.80 17.08 48.50
N ASN A 61 28.84 16.42 49.02
CA ASN A 61 28.73 15.08 49.58
C ASN A 61 28.13 15.08 50.98
N ASP A 62 28.57 15.99 51.85
CA ASP A 62 28.13 15.98 53.26
C ASP A 62 26.78 16.70 53.44
N TYR A 63 26.46 17.64 52.54
CA TYR A 63 25.25 18.45 52.60
C TYR A 63 24.22 18.10 51.52
N ALA A 64 24.49 18.37 50.23
CA ALA A 64 23.52 18.18 49.15
C ALA A 64 23.05 16.71 49.02
N LEU A 65 23.93 15.74 49.32
CA LEU A 65 23.62 14.31 49.33
C LEU A 65 23.25 13.76 50.72
N SER A 66 23.04 14.62 51.71
CA SER A 66 22.71 14.21 53.08
C SER A 66 21.34 13.54 53.18
N SER A 67 21.18 12.63 54.16
CA SER A 67 19.87 12.07 54.51
C SER A 67 18.88 13.12 55.04
N GLN A 68 19.37 14.24 55.58
CA GLN A 68 18.53 15.29 56.17
C GLN A 68 18.16 16.38 55.15
N ALA A 69 16.85 16.62 54.98
CA ALA A 69 16.36 17.59 53.99
C ALA A 69 16.89 19.02 54.20
N ASN A 70 17.09 19.49 55.43
CA ASN A 70 17.63 20.84 55.68
C ASN A 70 19.11 20.96 55.30
N LEU A 71 19.89 19.89 55.50
CA LEU A 71 21.29 19.84 55.03
C LEU A 71 21.33 19.86 53.50
N ARG A 72 20.44 19.11 52.82
CA ARG A 72 20.35 19.14 51.35
C ARG A 72 20.04 20.53 50.80
N LYS A 73 19.03 21.20 51.35
CA LYS A 73 18.69 22.59 50.98
C LYS A 73 19.87 23.55 51.21
N GLY A 74 20.55 23.41 52.35
CA GLY A 74 21.76 24.17 52.66
C GLY A 74 22.87 23.92 51.66
N GLY A 75 23.16 22.65 51.35
CA GLY A 75 24.18 22.25 50.37
C GLY A 75 23.94 22.87 49.01
N LEU A 76 22.71 22.78 48.49
CA LEU A 76 22.34 23.37 47.18
C LEU A 76 22.53 24.89 47.16
N ILE A 77 22.08 25.60 48.20
CA ILE A 77 22.26 27.05 48.33
C ILE A 77 23.76 27.40 48.43
N GLY A 78 24.52 26.64 49.22
CA GLY A 78 25.96 26.83 49.39
C GLY A 78 26.74 26.57 48.10
N MET A 79 26.39 25.53 47.34
CA MET A 79 27.01 25.24 46.04
C MET A 79 26.67 26.31 45.00
N ALA A 80 25.44 26.83 44.99
CA ALA A 80 25.04 27.95 44.14
C ALA A 80 25.87 29.21 44.46
N ALA A 81 25.98 29.55 45.74
CA ALA A 81 26.79 30.69 46.18
C ALA A 81 28.28 30.48 45.89
N ALA A 82 28.79 29.25 46.03
CA ALA A 82 30.16 28.95 45.66
C ALA A 82 30.42 29.16 44.17
N ALA A 83 29.50 28.71 43.31
CA ALA A 83 29.57 28.95 41.87
C ALA A 83 29.52 30.44 41.52
N LEU A 84 28.65 31.22 42.17
CA LEU A 84 28.60 32.68 42.02
C LEU A 84 29.92 33.35 42.44
N GLY A 85 30.53 32.87 43.53
CA GLY A 85 31.82 33.33 44.02
C GLY A 85 32.95 33.09 43.03
N LEU A 86 32.97 31.89 42.43
CA LEU A 86 33.93 31.49 41.40
C LEU A 86 33.70 32.22 40.06
N GLY A 87 32.49 32.74 39.84
CA GLY A 87 32.09 33.45 38.63
C GLY A 87 32.39 32.65 37.36
N GLY A 88 32.96 33.33 36.36
CA GLY A 88 33.33 32.71 35.09
C GLY A 88 34.39 31.61 35.18
N ASN A 89 35.03 31.38 36.34
CA ASN A 89 35.97 30.27 36.52
C ASN A 89 35.31 28.99 37.06
N ALA A 90 34.04 29.04 37.46
CA ALA A 90 33.30 27.91 38.01
C ALA A 90 33.30 26.67 37.09
N TRP A 91 33.49 26.86 35.77
CA TRP A 91 33.53 25.76 34.80
C TRP A 91 34.61 24.72 35.11
N ARG A 92 35.70 25.09 35.79
CA ARG A 92 36.79 24.17 36.15
C ARG A 92 36.36 23.10 37.17
N TRP A 93 35.26 23.34 37.87
CA TRP A 93 34.73 22.47 38.93
C TRP A 93 33.33 21.93 38.62
N LEU A 94 32.88 21.95 37.36
CA LEU A 94 31.57 21.40 36.98
C LEU A 94 31.42 19.93 37.36
N ASN A 95 32.51 19.14 37.30
CA ASN A 95 32.52 17.74 37.72
C ASN A 95 32.24 17.55 39.23
N LEU A 96 32.47 18.57 40.06
CA LEU A 96 32.12 18.54 41.49
C LEU A 96 30.78 19.21 41.76
N LEU A 97 30.43 20.23 40.98
CA LEU A 97 29.19 20.99 41.16
C LEU A 97 27.96 20.24 40.68
N LEU A 98 28.02 19.66 39.47
CA LEU A 98 26.83 19.13 38.81
C LEU A 98 26.29 17.83 39.42
N PRO A 99 27.10 16.79 39.71
CA PRO A 99 26.54 15.50 40.16
C PRO A 99 25.68 15.59 41.43
N PRO A 100 26.10 16.31 42.50
CA PRO A 100 25.26 16.47 43.70
C PRO A 100 23.97 17.25 43.42
N ILE A 101 24.04 18.30 42.59
CA ILE A 101 22.87 19.12 42.23
C ILE A 101 21.87 18.30 41.42
N LEU A 102 22.33 17.59 40.39
CA LEU A 102 21.47 16.77 39.52
C LEU A 102 20.82 15.62 40.29
N ASN A 103 21.51 14.99 41.25
CA ASN A 103 20.92 13.96 42.10
C ASN A 103 19.72 14.49 42.91
N CYS A 104 19.74 15.77 43.29
CA CYS A 104 18.64 16.40 44.01
C CYS A 104 17.41 16.71 43.14
N PHE A 105 17.45 16.51 41.82
CA PHE A 105 16.26 16.67 40.95
C PHE A 105 15.21 15.59 41.22
N MET A 106 15.62 14.44 41.74
CA MET A 106 14.74 13.34 42.10
C MET A 106 14.46 13.25 43.60
N ASP A 107 14.70 14.35 44.34
CA ASP A 107 14.47 14.38 45.78
C ASP A 107 12.98 14.25 46.11
N GLN A 108 12.67 13.61 47.24
CA GLN A 108 11.28 13.47 47.69
C GLN A 108 10.67 14.81 48.14
N ASP A 109 11.48 15.74 48.64
CA ASP A 109 11.03 17.08 49.08
C ASP A 109 11.05 18.07 47.91
N SER A 110 9.89 18.61 47.54
CA SER A 110 9.78 19.57 46.42
C SER A 110 10.62 20.83 46.62
N ARG A 111 10.86 21.26 47.87
CA ARG A 111 11.75 22.40 48.12
C ARG A 111 13.21 22.08 47.82
N VAL A 112 13.64 20.83 48.02
CA VAL A 112 15.00 20.41 47.63
C VAL A 112 15.12 20.44 46.11
N ARG A 113 14.14 19.87 45.38
CA ARG A 113 14.10 19.92 43.91
C ARG A 113 14.10 21.35 43.37
N TYR A 114 13.33 22.25 43.99
CA TYR A 114 13.31 23.67 43.64
C TYR A 114 14.69 24.33 43.83
N TYR A 115 15.33 24.16 44.99
CA TYR A 115 16.67 24.71 45.22
C TYR A 115 17.72 24.08 44.31
N ALA A 116 17.53 22.84 43.86
CA ALA A 116 18.42 22.23 42.90
C ALA A 116 18.29 22.90 41.53
N CYS A 117 17.07 23.22 41.09
CA CYS A 117 16.83 24.02 39.88
C CYS A 117 17.51 25.39 39.98
N GLU A 118 17.31 26.09 41.10
CA GLU A 118 17.90 27.41 41.36
C GLU A 118 19.44 27.36 41.43
N ALA A 119 20.00 26.31 42.05
CA ALA A 119 21.44 26.11 42.11
C ALA A 119 22.01 25.88 40.71
N LEU A 120 21.40 25.01 39.91
CA LEU A 120 21.86 24.77 38.54
C LEU A 120 21.69 25.99 37.64
N TYR A 121 20.61 26.77 37.80
CA TYR A 121 20.44 28.05 37.12
C TYR A 121 21.61 29.00 37.40
N ASN A 122 21.99 29.16 38.67
CA ASN A 122 23.11 30.02 39.04
C ASN A 122 24.46 29.50 38.49
N VAL A 123 24.69 28.19 38.51
CA VAL A 123 25.87 27.56 37.90
C VAL A 123 25.90 27.81 36.39
N ALA A 124 24.78 27.58 35.68
CA ALA A 124 24.65 27.82 34.25
C ALA A 124 24.89 29.30 33.89
N LYS A 125 24.31 30.21 34.67
CA LYS A 125 24.42 31.66 34.48
C LYS A 125 25.87 32.15 34.47
N VAL A 126 26.71 31.61 35.38
CA VAL A 126 28.12 32.05 35.49
C VAL A 126 29.05 31.29 34.56
N THR A 127 28.74 30.04 34.22
CA THR A 127 29.59 29.21 33.33
C THR A 127 29.28 29.36 31.85
N LYS A 128 28.09 29.87 31.50
CA LYS A 128 27.64 30.13 30.13
C LYS A 128 27.88 28.92 29.22
N THR A 129 28.44 29.11 28.02
CA THR A 129 28.69 28.06 27.02
C THR A 129 29.53 26.89 27.54
N ARG A 130 30.28 27.05 28.63
CA ARG A 130 31.06 25.95 29.24
C ARG A 130 30.18 24.88 29.87
N ILE A 131 28.96 25.21 30.32
CA ILE A 131 28.04 24.19 30.86
C ILE A 131 27.59 23.20 29.79
N LEU A 132 27.67 23.58 28.51
CA LEU A 132 27.18 22.74 27.41
C LEU A 132 27.98 21.44 27.24
N ASN A 133 29.19 21.36 27.78
CA ASN A 133 29.96 20.11 27.87
C ASN A 133 29.25 19.04 28.72
N HIS A 134 28.31 19.44 29.57
CA HIS A 134 27.49 18.58 30.41
C HIS A 134 26.01 18.63 30.02
N PHE A 135 25.69 19.19 28.85
CA PHE A 135 24.31 19.48 28.45
C PHE A 135 23.41 18.24 28.51
N ASN A 136 23.89 17.09 28.03
CA ASN A 136 23.09 15.86 28.00
C ASN A 136 22.57 15.45 29.40
N GLN A 137 23.42 15.55 30.43
CA GLN A 137 23.04 15.23 31.82
C GLN A 137 22.06 16.26 32.38
N VAL A 138 22.28 17.54 32.08
CA VAL A 138 21.39 18.63 32.50
C VAL A 138 20.01 18.51 31.84
N PHE A 139 19.98 18.21 30.54
CA PHE A 139 18.77 18.04 29.76
C PHE A 139 17.92 16.87 30.27
N GLN A 140 18.55 15.71 30.53
CA GLN A 140 17.87 14.56 31.15
C GLN A 140 17.22 14.92 32.49
N GLY A 141 17.92 15.71 33.31
CA GLY A 141 17.36 16.25 34.55
C GLY A 141 16.16 17.16 34.33
N LEU A 142 16.21 18.05 33.33
CA LEU A 142 15.09 18.93 32.98
C LEU A 142 13.87 18.17 32.45
N CYS A 143 14.06 17.09 31.70
CA CYS A 143 12.97 16.21 31.28
C CYS A 143 12.18 15.69 32.49
N GLN A 144 12.85 15.39 33.61
CA GLN A 144 12.18 14.97 34.85
C GLN A 144 11.44 16.13 35.52
N LEU A 145 12.09 17.28 35.65
CA LEU A 145 11.56 18.44 36.36
C LEU A 145 10.40 19.14 35.63
N CYS A 146 10.37 19.12 34.29
CA CYS A 146 9.28 19.75 33.54
C CYS A 146 7.92 19.07 33.78
N ALA A 147 7.93 17.80 34.19
CA ALA A 147 6.76 17.01 34.54
C ALA A 147 6.49 16.95 36.05
N ASP A 148 7.17 17.77 36.87
CA ASP A 148 7.05 17.72 38.33
C ASP A 148 5.62 17.98 38.83
N THR A 149 5.26 17.40 39.98
CA THR A 149 3.94 17.61 40.60
C THR A 149 3.83 18.99 41.27
N ASP A 150 4.94 19.58 41.68
CA ASP A 150 5.01 20.89 42.34
C ASP A 150 5.16 22.03 41.32
N GLN A 151 4.26 23.02 41.39
CA GLN A 151 4.27 24.15 40.46
C GLN A 151 5.49 25.06 40.63
N GLY A 152 6.02 25.19 41.85
CA GLY A 152 7.23 25.97 42.11
C GLY A 152 8.45 25.35 41.42
N VAL A 153 8.58 24.02 41.50
CA VAL A 153 9.63 23.28 40.79
C VAL A 153 9.48 23.44 39.28
N LYS A 154 8.27 23.31 38.74
CA LYS A 154 7.99 23.57 37.31
C LYS A 154 8.42 24.96 36.87
N ASN A 155 8.07 25.99 37.63
CA ASN A 155 8.47 27.38 37.32
C ASN A 155 10.00 27.56 37.37
N GLY A 156 10.68 26.95 38.35
CA GLY A 156 12.13 26.98 38.44
C GLY A 156 12.81 26.26 37.27
N SER A 157 12.28 25.10 36.88
CA SER A 157 12.72 24.34 35.71
C SER A 157 12.58 25.14 34.42
N GLN A 158 11.47 25.86 34.22
CA GLN A 158 11.26 26.73 33.05
C GLN A 158 12.28 27.87 32.95
N LEU A 159 12.66 28.49 34.07
CA LEU A 159 13.69 29.53 34.07
C LEU A 159 15.06 28.98 33.65
N LEU A 160 15.40 27.78 34.15
CA LEU A 160 16.62 27.08 33.76
C LEU A 160 16.59 26.64 32.29
N ASP A 161 15.47 26.10 31.83
CA ASP A 161 15.22 25.74 30.43
C ASP A 161 15.46 26.93 29.50
N GLN A 162 14.83 28.08 29.80
CA GLN A 162 15.00 29.30 29.00
C GLN A 162 16.45 29.78 28.99
N LEU A 163 17.12 29.79 30.14
CA LEU A 163 18.53 30.20 30.21
C LEU A 163 19.43 29.28 29.37
N LEU A 164 19.19 27.97 29.38
CA LEU A 164 19.99 27.04 28.56
C LEU A 164 19.73 27.24 27.07
N LYS A 165 18.49 27.54 26.67
CA LYS A 165 18.16 27.88 25.28
C LYS A 165 18.91 29.15 24.84
N ASP A 166 18.95 30.17 25.69
CA ASP A 166 19.70 31.41 25.43
C ASP A 166 21.20 31.13 25.30
N ILE A 167 21.78 30.32 26.21
CA ILE A 167 23.20 29.92 26.16
C ILE A 167 23.52 29.11 24.88
N ILE A 168 22.62 28.21 24.47
CA ILE A 168 22.79 27.43 23.23
C ILE A 168 22.70 28.32 21.99
N ALA A 169 21.78 29.29 21.98
CA ALA A 169 21.65 30.26 20.88
C ALA A 169 22.92 31.11 20.69
N GLU A 170 23.63 31.43 21.78
CA GLU A 170 24.92 32.13 21.74
C GLU A 170 26.10 31.21 21.36
N SER A 171 25.92 29.89 21.31
CA SER A 171 27.00 28.93 21.10
C SER A 171 27.16 28.54 19.63
N THR A 172 28.38 28.67 19.11
CA THR A 172 28.75 28.23 17.75
C THR A 172 29.51 26.90 17.72
N THR A 173 29.96 26.40 18.86
CA THR A 173 30.84 25.22 18.95
C THR A 173 30.18 24.02 19.62
N TRP A 174 28.93 24.16 20.07
CA TRP A 174 28.22 23.05 20.71
C TRP A 174 27.89 21.96 19.69
N ASN A 175 28.26 20.72 20.02
CA ASN A 175 28.09 19.60 19.12
C ASN A 175 26.68 19.01 19.22
N ILE A 176 25.78 19.44 18.33
CA ILE A 176 24.42 18.90 18.25
C ILE A 176 24.41 17.38 18.03
N SER A 177 25.40 16.81 17.32
CA SER A 177 25.40 15.37 17.00
C SER A 177 25.46 14.48 18.24
N GLU A 178 26.11 14.94 19.32
CA GLU A 178 26.18 14.23 20.60
C GLU A 178 24.86 14.32 21.40
N PHE A 179 24.01 15.30 21.08
CA PHE A 179 22.72 15.49 21.73
C PHE A 179 21.59 14.73 21.06
N ILE A 180 21.62 14.59 19.73
CA ILE A 180 20.55 13.91 18.96
C ILE A 180 20.17 12.52 19.52
N PRO A 181 21.12 11.63 19.90
CA PRO A 181 20.75 10.35 20.51
C PRO A 181 19.94 10.48 21.79
N VAL A 182 20.28 11.45 22.65
CA VAL A 182 19.56 11.73 23.90
C VAL A 182 18.18 12.29 23.61
N LEU A 183 18.06 13.19 22.65
CA LEU A 183 16.77 13.74 22.21
C LEU A 183 15.86 12.61 21.69
N LYS A 184 16.38 11.74 20.82
CA LYS A 184 15.64 10.62 20.23
C LYS A 184 15.08 9.68 21.29
N GLU A 185 15.89 9.30 22.28
CA GLU A 185 15.47 8.42 23.37
C GLU A 185 14.23 8.96 24.10
N HIS A 186 14.15 10.27 24.32
CA HIS A 186 13.02 10.90 25.01
C HIS A 186 11.80 11.11 24.11
N LEU A 187 11.98 11.20 22.80
CA LEU A 187 10.88 11.33 21.85
C LEU A 187 10.02 10.06 21.75
N GLU A 188 10.57 8.88 22.05
CA GLU A 188 9.87 7.61 21.89
C GLU A 188 8.96 7.23 23.08
N HIS A 189 9.25 7.68 24.31
CA HIS A 189 8.62 7.12 25.53
C HIS A 189 8.32 8.14 26.65
N THR A 190 7.58 9.22 26.36
CA THR A 190 7.32 10.27 27.35
C THR A 190 5.87 10.76 27.40
N GLY A 191 5.45 11.30 28.55
CA GLY A 191 4.12 11.88 28.77
C GLY A 191 3.98 13.33 28.27
N SER A 192 2.76 13.86 28.27
CA SER A 192 2.41 15.15 27.63
C SER A 192 3.29 16.34 28.05
N TYR A 193 3.65 16.49 29.33
CA TYR A 193 4.52 17.59 29.78
C TYR A 193 5.90 17.55 29.14
N VAL A 194 6.49 16.36 29.08
CA VAL A 194 7.81 16.16 28.47
C VAL A 194 7.71 16.34 26.95
N ARG A 195 6.65 15.85 26.30
CA ARG A 195 6.43 16.08 24.85
C ARG A 195 6.39 17.56 24.50
N HIS A 196 5.67 18.37 25.26
CA HIS A 196 5.67 19.83 25.10
C HIS A 196 7.07 20.45 25.25
N PHE A 197 7.81 20.03 26.27
CA PHE A 197 9.20 20.44 26.50
C PHE A 197 10.11 20.08 25.31
N LEU A 198 10.03 18.83 24.81
CA LEU A 198 10.82 18.35 23.67
C LEU A 198 10.50 19.13 22.38
N LEU A 199 9.22 19.39 22.10
CA LEU A 199 8.81 20.20 20.95
C LEU A 199 9.39 21.63 21.04
N GLY A 200 9.40 22.23 22.23
CA GLY A 200 10.01 23.54 22.46
C GLY A 200 11.53 23.54 22.20
N TRP A 201 12.23 22.48 22.58
CA TRP A 201 13.66 22.33 22.26
C TRP A 201 13.92 22.15 20.77
N ILE A 202 13.14 21.30 20.10
CA ILE A 202 13.26 21.12 18.64
C ILE A 202 13.00 22.44 17.92
N ALA A 203 11.96 23.20 18.31
CA ALA A 203 11.68 24.53 17.75
C ALA A 203 12.84 25.52 17.98
N THR A 204 13.46 25.49 19.17
CA THR A 204 14.63 26.33 19.47
C THR A 204 15.81 25.98 18.56
N LEU A 205 16.14 24.69 18.44
CA LEU A 205 17.22 24.23 17.58
C LEU A 205 16.98 24.53 16.09
N GLN A 206 15.72 24.48 15.64
CA GLN A 206 15.32 24.88 14.29
C GLN A 206 15.54 26.37 14.03
N SER A 207 15.31 27.22 15.03
CA SER A 207 15.48 28.67 14.88
C SER A 207 16.95 29.10 14.73
N ILE A 208 17.90 28.18 14.96
CA ILE A 208 19.34 28.44 14.95
C ILE A 208 19.95 27.80 13.68
N PRO A 209 20.27 28.59 12.63
CA PRO A 209 20.60 28.03 11.32
C PRO A 209 21.85 27.14 11.28
N HIS A 210 22.89 27.44 12.08
CA HIS A 210 24.17 26.72 12.03
C HIS A 210 24.12 25.32 12.62
N PHE A 211 23.07 24.95 13.36
CA PHE A 211 22.92 23.58 13.86
C PHE A 211 22.38 22.62 12.82
N GLU A 212 21.80 23.12 11.72
CA GLU A 212 21.35 22.31 10.58
C GLU A 212 20.54 21.07 11.02
N ILE A 213 19.60 21.22 11.98
CA ILE A 213 18.84 20.11 12.57
C ILE A 213 18.14 19.21 11.54
N HIS A 214 17.84 19.74 10.35
CA HIS A 214 17.29 19.00 9.22
C HIS A 214 18.17 17.82 8.76
N LYS A 215 19.48 17.82 9.06
CA LYS A 215 20.40 16.70 8.80
C LYS A 215 20.14 15.49 9.70
N TYR A 216 19.49 15.70 10.84
CA TYR A 216 19.12 14.67 11.83
C TYR A 216 17.62 14.38 11.82
N LEU A 217 16.97 14.66 10.69
CA LEU A 217 15.53 14.57 10.57
C LEU A 217 15.04 13.15 10.79
N ALA A 218 15.74 12.13 10.27
CA ALA A 218 15.31 10.74 10.39
C ALA A 218 15.22 10.26 11.85
N GLU A 219 16.08 10.78 12.72
CA GLU A 219 16.13 10.45 14.14
C GLU A 219 14.98 11.07 14.93
N ILE A 220 14.50 12.26 14.55
CA ILE A 220 13.47 13.00 15.29
C ILE A 220 12.08 12.89 14.66
N LEU A 221 11.99 12.66 13.35
CA LEU A 221 10.75 12.79 12.57
C LEU A 221 9.64 11.88 13.07
N TYR A 222 9.95 10.60 13.33
CA TYR A 222 8.96 9.66 13.86
C TYR A 222 8.35 10.16 15.15
N GLY A 223 9.20 10.53 16.11
CA GLY A 223 8.79 10.98 17.44
C GLY A 223 7.95 12.24 17.43
N VAL A 224 8.23 13.18 16.52
CA VAL A 224 7.41 14.40 16.37
C VAL A 224 6.09 14.10 15.65
N ILE A 225 6.10 13.27 14.60
CA ILE A 225 4.88 12.92 13.87
C ILE A 225 3.87 12.23 14.79
N ILE A 226 4.29 11.27 15.61
CA ILE A 226 3.36 10.57 16.52
C ILE A 226 2.71 11.50 17.56
N MET A 227 3.33 12.65 17.88
CA MET A 227 2.73 13.65 18.78
C MET A 227 1.51 14.36 18.17
N LEU A 228 1.26 14.20 16.87
CA LEU A 228 0.01 14.64 16.24
C LEU A 228 -1.21 13.84 16.73
N ASP A 229 -0.99 12.68 17.33
CA ASP A 229 -2.02 11.83 17.95
C ASP A 229 -2.11 12.03 19.47
N ASP A 230 -1.42 13.02 20.05
CA ASP A 230 -1.51 13.32 21.49
C ASP A 230 -2.90 13.83 21.87
N ASP A 231 -3.42 13.46 23.05
CA ASP A 231 -4.70 13.94 23.58
C ASP A 231 -4.72 15.47 23.76
N ASN A 232 -3.57 16.08 24.08
CA ASN A 232 -3.45 17.50 24.30
C ASN A 232 -3.36 18.28 22.97
N ARG A 233 -4.36 19.13 22.72
CA ARG A 233 -4.45 19.97 21.51
C ARG A 233 -3.24 20.89 21.33
N GLU A 234 -2.68 21.43 22.39
CA GLU A 234 -1.53 22.34 22.30
C GLU A 234 -0.28 21.61 21.82
N ILE A 235 -0.08 20.37 22.28
CA ILE A 235 1.01 19.51 21.80
C ILE A 235 0.83 19.21 20.31
N ARG A 236 -0.38 18.85 19.87
CA ARG A 236 -0.67 18.64 18.45
C ARG A 236 -0.36 19.89 17.60
N GLN A 237 -0.75 21.08 18.07
CA GLN A 237 -0.49 22.33 17.37
C GLN A 237 0.99 22.68 17.31
N GLN A 238 1.73 22.44 18.39
CA GLN A 238 3.18 22.63 18.41
C GLN A 238 3.90 21.64 17.51
N ALA A 239 3.52 20.36 17.52
CA ALA A 239 4.06 19.34 16.64
C ALA A 239 3.82 19.71 15.16
N ASP A 240 2.60 20.13 14.80
CA ASP A 240 2.28 20.60 13.45
C ASP A 240 3.13 21.81 13.02
N SER A 241 3.33 22.78 13.92
CA SER A 241 4.19 23.95 13.65
C SER A 241 5.66 23.55 13.43
N VAL A 242 6.20 22.68 14.29
CA VAL A 242 7.56 22.14 14.22
C VAL A 242 7.75 21.37 12.90
N LEU A 243 6.83 20.49 12.54
CA LEU A 243 6.86 19.72 11.29
C LEU A 243 6.77 20.64 10.07
N SER A 244 5.86 21.61 10.08
CA SER A 244 5.71 22.58 8.99
C SER A 244 6.99 23.38 8.75
N HIS A 245 7.72 23.74 9.82
CA HIS A 245 9.00 24.41 9.68
C HIS A 245 10.09 23.48 9.14
N LEU A 246 10.20 22.24 9.64
CA LEU A 246 11.15 21.24 9.11
C LEU A 246 10.93 20.98 7.63
N LEU A 247 9.68 20.81 7.21
CA LEU A 247 9.35 20.54 5.81
C LEU A 247 9.79 21.70 4.91
N ARG A 248 9.54 22.96 5.31
CA ARG A 248 10.01 24.14 4.57
C ARG A 248 11.54 24.18 4.46
N THR A 249 12.24 23.91 5.55
CA THR A 249 13.72 23.86 5.55
C THR A 249 14.22 22.75 4.64
N LEU A 250 13.61 21.56 4.68
CA LEU A 250 13.95 20.43 3.82
C LEU A 250 13.67 20.74 2.33
N GLN A 251 12.56 21.40 2.02
CA GLN A 251 12.21 21.87 0.67
C GLN A 251 13.22 22.88 0.12
N SER A 252 13.90 23.64 0.98
CA SER A 252 14.99 24.54 0.56
C SER A 252 16.36 23.87 0.43
N SER A 253 16.56 22.67 1.01
CA SER A 253 17.87 21.99 1.03
C SER A 253 18.13 21.14 -0.22
N GLU A 254 19.30 21.24 -0.85
CA GLU A 254 19.64 20.42 -2.03
C GLU A 254 20.03 18.97 -1.67
N ASP A 255 20.49 18.75 -0.44
CA ASP A 255 21.05 17.48 0.04
C ASP A 255 20.09 16.77 1.01
N ILE A 256 18.98 16.27 0.46
CA ILE A 256 17.99 15.49 1.20
C ILE A 256 18.39 14.01 1.22
N ASN A 257 18.51 13.43 2.42
CA ASN A 257 18.78 12.00 2.61
C ASN A 257 17.48 11.16 2.57
N TYR A 258 16.98 10.89 1.36
CA TYR A 258 15.77 10.10 1.16
C TYR A 258 15.84 8.70 1.79
N ASN A 259 17.02 8.06 1.79
CA ASN A 259 17.24 6.71 2.35
C ASN A 259 16.92 6.60 3.83
N GLN A 260 17.08 7.67 4.60
CA GLN A 260 16.77 7.67 6.03
C GLN A 260 15.37 8.22 6.31
N ILE A 261 14.88 9.17 5.50
CA ILE A 261 13.60 9.86 5.74
C ILE A 261 12.40 9.04 5.23
N MET A 262 12.50 8.45 4.03
CA MET A 262 11.38 7.75 3.39
C MET A 262 10.87 6.56 4.22
N PRO A 263 11.73 5.67 4.77
CA PRO A 263 11.25 4.55 5.58
C PRO A 263 10.50 5.01 6.85
N VAL A 264 10.91 6.13 7.45
CA VAL A 264 10.23 6.71 8.61
C VAL A 264 8.84 7.22 8.22
N LEU A 265 8.72 7.91 7.09
CA LEU A 265 7.43 8.40 6.59
C LEU A 265 6.50 7.26 6.19
N VAL A 266 7.00 6.23 5.50
CA VAL A 266 6.23 5.03 5.15
C VAL A 266 5.70 4.36 6.41
N ARG A 267 6.56 4.15 7.41
CA ARG A 267 6.14 3.62 8.71
C ARG A 267 5.01 4.45 9.32
N CYS A 268 5.15 5.77 9.39
CA CYS A 268 4.10 6.66 9.91
C CYS A 268 2.80 6.59 9.09
N ALA A 269 2.88 6.50 7.77
CA ALA A 269 1.73 6.42 6.88
C ALA A 269 0.93 5.11 7.01
N THR A 270 1.59 4.03 7.45
CA THR A 270 0.99 2.70 7.64
C THR A 270 0.55 2.42 9.07
N LEU A 271 0.75 3.35 10.01
CA LEU A 271 0.26 3.20 11.38
C LEU A 271 -1.27 3.13 11.32
N SER A 272 -1.84 2.00 11.71
CA SER A 272 -3.29 1.93 11.92
C SER A 272 -3.62 2.65 13.22
N PRO A 273 -4.72 3.42 13.31
CA PRO A 273 -5.21 3.84 14.61
C PRO A 273 -5.46 2.58 15.45
N PRO A 274 -5.11 2.57 16.75
CA PRO A 274 -5.38 1.42 17.60
C PRO A 274 -6.88 1.14 17.55
N LYS A 275 -7.27 0.03 16.91
CA LYS A 275 -8.62 -0.52 17.03
C LYS A 275 -8.85 -0.69 18.52
N GLU A 276 -9.77 0.07 19.11
CA GLU A 276 -10.08 -0.03 20.52
C GLU A 276 -10.20 -1.51 20.91
N SER A 277 -9.32 -1.93 21.82
CA SER A 277 -9.49 -3.13 22.60
C SER A 277 -10.91 -3.13 23.14
N GLY A 278 -11.72 -4.06 22.65
CA GLY A 278 -13.17 -4.04 22.85
C GLY A 278 -13.55 -3.85 24.32
N LEU A 279 -14.25 -2.76 24.61
CA LEU A 279 -15.11 -2.62 25.78
C LEU A 279 -16.22 -1.59 25.49
N ARG A 280 -17.36 -2.17 25.07
CA ARG A 280 -18.74 -1.74 25.31
C ARG A 280 -19.26 -0.52 24.54
N ALA A 281 -19.89 -0.84 23.43
CA ALA A 281 -21.14 -0.20 23.05
C ALA A 281 -22.14 -0.25 24.22
N ASN A 282 -22.38 0.92 24.81
CA ASN A 282 -23.66 1.39 25.35
C ASN A 282 -23.40 2.75 26.01
N GLU A 283 -23.76 3.84 25.32
CA GLU A 283 -24.53 4.97 25.88
C GLU A 283 -24.54 6.16 24.90
N SER A 284 -25.76 6.56 24.53
CA SER A 284 -26.19 7.87 24.02
C SER A 284 -25.46 8.49 22.81
N ASN A 285 -26.23 8.56 21.72
CA ASN A 285 -26.00 9.35 20.50
C ASN A 285 -25.81 10.86 20.75
N THR A 286 -24.62 11.25 21.21
CA THR A 286 -24.12 12.63 21.07
C THR A 286 -22.58 12.71 21.11
N SER A 287 -21.86 11.58 21.04
CA SER A 287 -20.39 11.54 21.11
C SER A 287 -19.72 11.06 19.81
N LEU A 288 -20.46 10.45 18.87
CA LEU A 288 -19.89 9.93 17.61
C LEU A 288 -19.35 11.02 16.66
N GLU A 289 -19.71 12.31 16.85
CA GLU A 289 -19.14 13.41 16.05
C GLU A 289 -17.89 14.05 16.69
N LEU A 290 -17.56 13.71 17.95
CA LEU A 290 -16.40 14.28 18.66
C LEU A 290 -15.16 13.38 18.61
N TYR A 291 -15.32 12.07 18.38
CA TYR A 291 -14.21 11.12 18.22
C TYR A 291 -13.64 11.09 16.78
N SER A 292 -14.30 11.71 15.80
CA SER A 292 -13.92 11.72 14.38
C SER A 292 -12.73 12.63 13.99
N ARG A 293 -12.18 13.47 14.90
CA ARG A 293 -11.30 14.57 14.45
C ARG A 293 -9.84 14.20 14.16
N ASN A 294 -9.33 13.10 14.70
CA ASN A 294 -7.89 12.81 14.66
C ASN A 294 -7.49 11.47 14.01
N GLU A 295 -8.45 10.63 13.60
CA GLU A 295 -8.21 9.20 13.30
C GLU A 295 -7.12 8.90 12.25
N ASP A 296 -6.69 9.88 11.45
CA ASP A 296 -5.57 9.70 10.51
C ASP A 296 -4.62 10.92 10.43
N LEU A 297 -4.52 11.73 11.48
CA LEU A 297 -3.72 12.96 11.43
C LEU A 297 -2.24 12.67 11.16
N VAL A 298 -1.72 11.63 11.80
CA VAL A 298 -0.38 11.06 11.58
C VAL A 298 -0.19 10.62 10.13
N ASN A 299 -1.09 9.75 9.64
CA ASN A 299 -1.00 9.17 8.30
C ASN A 299 -1.07 10.27 7.24
N ARG A 300 -2.00 11.21 7.39
CA ARG A 300 -2.18 12.34 6.48
C ARG A 300 -0.93 13.21 6.40
N VAL A 301 -0.33 13.57 7.52
CA VAL A 301 0.90 14.39 7.51
C VAL A 301 2.07 13.61 6.90
N ALA A 302 2.20 12.32 7.21
CA ALA A 302 3.23 11.48 6.60
C ALA A 302 3.07 11.37 5.06
N LEU A 303 1.86 11.14 4.56
CA LEU A 303 1.58 11.10 3.12
C LEU A 303 1.81 12.46 2.45
N MET A 304 1.40 13.55 3.09
CA MET A 304 1.66 14.91 2.59
C MET A 304 3.17 15.14 2.43
N TRP A 305 3.99 14.71 3.40
CA TRP A 305 5.45 14.80 3.27
C TRP A 305 6.00 13.95 2.14
N ILE A 306 5.47 12.73 1.95
CA ILE A 306 5.85 11.86 0.83
C ILE A 306 5.56 12.55 -0.51
N VAL A 307 4.35 13.10 -0.71
CA VAL A 307 3.99 13.86 -1.92
C VAL A 307 5.01 14.98 -2.19
N GLN A 308 5.28 15.81 -1.19
CA GLN A 308 6.20 16.95 -1.31
C GLN A 308 7.65 16.51 -1.60
N LEU A 309 8.09 15.40 -1.02
CA LEU A 309 9.40 14.82 -1.30
C LEU A 309 9.47 14.19 -2.69
N MET A 310 8.38 13.65 -3.20
CA MET A 310 8.32 13.06 -4.53
C MET A 310 8.49 14.09 -5.63
N GLU A 311 7.80 15.24 -5.52
CA GLU A 311 7.92 16.36 -6.46
C GLU A 311 9.39 16.80 -6.66
N LYS A 312 10.16 16.80 -5.57
CA LYS A 312 11.58 17.22 -5.57
C LYS A 312 12.56 16.07 -5.89
N GLY A 313 12.33 14.89 -5.35
CA GLY A 313 13.25 13.76 -5.39
C GLY A 313 13.31 13.06 -6.74
N LYS A 314 12.20 13.01 -7.48
CA LYS A 314 12.07 12.34 -8.78
C LYS A 314 12.71 10.94 -8.75
N LYS A 315 13.80 10.74 -9.49
CA LYS A 315 14.56 9.47 -9.54
C LYS A 315 15.03 8.95 -8.18
N ARG A 316 15.29 9.84 -7.22
CA ARG A 316 15.73 9.44 -5.86
C ARG A 316 14.62 8.72 -5.08
N ILE A 317 13.37 8.76 -5.55
CA ILE A 317 12.23 8.08 -4.94
C ILE A 317 12.12 6.62 -5.40
N LEU A 318 12.60 6.30 -6.60
CA LEU A 318 12.44 4.99 -7.22
C LEU A 318 12.83 3.82 -6.29
N PRO A 319 13.92 3.88 -5.50
CA PRO A 319 14.28 2.80 -4.58
C PRO A 319 13.16 2.40 -3.60
N PHE A 320 12.23 3.31 -3.27
CA PHE A 320 11.15 3.08 -2.31
C PHE A 320 9.83 2.65 -2.96
N THR A 321 9.79 2.41 -4.27
CA THR A 321 8.55 2.10 -5.00
C THR A 321 7.82 0.91 -4.40
N GLY A 322 8.53 -0.17 -4.05
CA GLY A 322 7.93 -1.37 -3.45
C GLY A 322 7.25 -1.06 -2.12
N GLU A 323 7.96 -0.39 -1.21
CA GLU A 323 7.43 0.06 0.08
C GLU A 323 6.24 1.02 -0.06
N LEU A 324 6.32 1.96 -0.98
CA LEU A 324 5.24 2.92 -1.23
C LEU A 324 4.00 2.23 -1.78
N VAL A 325 4.12 1.28 -2.72
CA VAL A 325 2.98 0.51 -3.23
C VAL A 325 2.31 -0.31 -2.11
N ARG A 326 3.10 -0.92 -1.20
CA ARG A 326 2.52 -1.58 -0.02
C ARG A 326 1.80 -0.59 0.90
N MET A 327 2.35 0.60 1.08
CA MET A 327 1.70 1.65 1.87
C MET A 327 0.36 2.05 1.24
N LEU A 328 0.26 2.18 -0.09
CA LEU A 328 -0.99 2.54 -0.78
C LEU A 328 -2.13 1.57 -0.42
N LEU A 329 -1.84 0.27 -0.30
CA LEU A 329 -2.83 -0.73 0.13
C LEU A 329 -3.44 -0.40 1.50
N THR A 330 -2.61 -0.01 2.46
CA THR A 330 -3.08 0.34 3.83
C THR A 330 -3.90 1.63 3.84
N ALA A 331 -3.62 2.56 2.93
CA ALA A 331 -4.30 3.84 2.84
C ALA A 331 -5.73 3.76 2.28
N GLU A 332 -6.08 2.67 1.56
CA GLU A 332 -7.41 2.50 0.95
C GLU A 332 -8.55 2.30 1.95
N GLU A 333 -8.24 1.82 3.17
CA GLU A 333 -9.21 1.63 4.25
C GLU A 333 -9.32 2.86 5.17
N SER A 334 -8.54 3.92 4.91
CA SER A 334 -8.47 5.13 5.73
C SER A 334 -9.45 6.24 5.29
N SER A 335 -9.40 7.40 5.95
CA SER A 335 -10.26 8.55 5.63
C SER A 335 -10.13 9.04 4.18
N VAL A 336 -11.14 9.80 3.72
CA VAL A 336 -11.19 10.37 2.36
C VAL A 336 -9.92 11.16 2.02
N LYS A 337 -9.40 11.95 2.95
CA LYS A 337 -8.19 12.78 2.76
C LYS A 337 -6.93 11.93 2.58
N VAL A 338 -6.81 10.85 3.34
CA VAL A 338 -5.70 9.89 3.19
C VAL A 338 -5.77 9.21 1.82
N ARG A 339 -6.98 8.83 1.37
CA ARG A 339 -7.19 8.25 0.03
C ARG A 339 -6.89 9.21 -1.12
N GLU A 340 -7.12 10.52 -0.93
CA GLU A 340 -6.76 11.55 -1.92
C GLU A 340 -5.23 11.67 -2.06
N LEU A 341 -4.50 11.76 -0.95
CA LEU A 341 -3.03 11.80 -0.96
C LEU A 341 -2.43 10.49 -1.49
N SER A 342 -3.00 9.34 -1.12
CA SER A 342 -2.62 8.04 -1.65
C SER A 342 -2.77 7.98 -3.17
N ARG A 343 -3.87 8.51 -3.73
CA ARG A 343 -4.05 8.61 -5.19
C ARG A 343 -2.98 9.48 -5.85
N GLU A 344 -2.64 10.62 -5.25
CA GLU A 344 -1.59 11.51 -5.77
C GLU A 344 -0.22 10.83 -5.79
N ILE A 345 0.12 10.07 -4.74
CA ILE A 345 1.35 9.26 -4.68
C ILE A 345 1.32 8.16 -5.74
N ASP A 346 0.21 7.43 -5.86
CA ASP A 346 0.00 6.36 -6.82
C ASP A 346 0.19 6.85 -8.28
N ASP A 347 -0.43 7.98 -8.63
CA ASP A 347 -0.30 8.61 -9.95
C ASP A 347 1.13 9.10 -10.20
N SER A 348 1.73 9.77 -9.21
CA SER A 348 3.10 10.29 -9.33
C SER A 348 4.14 9.17 -9.49
N LEU A 349 3.98 8.04 -8.78
CA LEU A 349 4.85 6.88 -8.91
C LEU A 349 4.74 6.25 -10.30
N ARG A 350 3.53 6.03 -10.80
CA ARG A 350 3.31 5.50 -12.15
C ARG A 350 3.92 6.41 -13.21
N GLN A 351 3.71 7.72 -13.10
CA GLN A 351 4.29 8.69 -14.03
C GLN A 351 5.83 8.65 -14.01
N LEU A 352 6.45 8.63 -12.83
CA LEU A 352 7.91 8.54 -12.71
C LEU A 352 8.46 7.28 -13.36
N LEU A 353 7.77 6.15 -13.22
CA LEU A 353 8.17 4.88 -13.83
C LEU A 353 8.03 4.89 -15.35
N GLU A 354 6.91 5.41 -15.87
CA GLU A 354 6.72 5.57 -17.32
C GLU A 354 7.76 6.50 -17.96
N GLU A 355 8.12 7.59 -17.28
CA GLU A 355 9.18 8.51 -17.70
C GLU A 355 10.55 7.83 -17.73
N GLU A 356 10.85 7.00 -16.73
CA GLU A 356 12.09 6.22 -16.71
C GLU A 356 12.13 5.13 -17.76
N GLN A 357 11.02 4.44 -18.01
CA GLN A 357 10.89 3.45 -19.07
C GLN A 357 11.18 4.08 -20.45
N LYS A 358 10.51 5.18 -20.78
CA LYS A 358 10.74 5.93 -22.04
C LYS A 358 12.19 6.38 -22.19
N ARG A 359 12.86 6.71 -21.07
CA ARG A 359 14.28 7.09 -21.08
C ARG A 359 15.18 5.90 -21.42
N ILE A 360 14.91 4.73 -20.85
CA ILE A 360 15.67 3.48 -21.09
C ILE A 360 15.52 3.03 -22.55
N GLU A 361 14.33 3.14 -23.12
CA GLU A 361 14.04 2.77 -24.52
C GLU A 361 14.64 3.75 -25.55
N SER A 362 15.19 4.90 -25.12
CA SER A 362 15.77 5.89 -26.04
C SER A 362 17.12 5.42 -26.63
N PRO A 363 17.34 5.55 -27.96
CA PRO A 363 18.50 4.96 -28.67
C PRO A 363 19.87 5.57 -28.33
N LYS A 364 19.97 6.50 -27.37
CA LYS A 364 21.23 7.12 -26.94
C LYS A 364 21.88 6.44 -25.72
N ALA A 365 21.26 5.42 -25.13
CA ALA A 365 21.75 4.75 -23.92
C ALA A 365 22.63 3.49 -24.19
N THR A 366 22.93 3.18 -25.44
CA THR A 366 23.69 1.98 -25.84
C THR A 366 25.20 2.23 -25.90
N SER A 367 25.85 2.42 -24.75
CA SER A 367 27.29 2.15 -24.64
C SER A 367 27.72 1.89 -23.18
N GLY A 368 27.47 0.67 -22.71
CA GLY A 368 28.01 0.14 -21.46
C GLY A 368 27.68 -1.36 -21.36
N PRO A 369 28.64 -2.23 -21.03
CA PRO A 369 28.38 -3.66 -20.91
C PRO A 369 27.56 -3.91 -19.63
N THR A 370 26.56 -4.79 -19.75
CA THR A 370 25.68 -5.27 -18.67
C THR A 370 24.93 -4.17 -17.91
N VAL A 371 23.88 -3.62 -18.55
CA VAL A 371 22.83 -2.87 -17.86
C VAL A 371 21.99 -3.88 -17.08
N GLU A 372 22.11 -3.88 -15.76
CA GLU A 372 21.05 -4.39 -14.89
C GLU A 372 19.76 -3.63 -15.26
N VAL A 373 18.82 -4.32 -15.90
CA VAL A 373 17.45 -3.81 -16.08
C VAL A 373 16.84 -3.67 -14.68
N GLY A 374 16.44 -2.51 -14.15
CA GLY A 374 16.42 -1.14 -14.68
C GLY A 374 15.99 -0.16 -13.57
N GLY A 375 16.11 1.15 -13.83
CA GLY A 375 15.32 2.18 -13.15
C GLY A 375 15.61 2.53 -11.69
N GLY A 376 16.57 1.93 -10.99
CA GLY A 376 16.87 2.30 -9.60
C GLY A 376 15.79 1.90 -8.58
N PHE A 377 14.98 0.88 -8.89
CA PHE A 377 13.99 0.28 -7.99
C PHE A 377 14.03 -1.25 -8.08
N ASP A 378 13.62 -1.95 -7.01
CA ASP A 378 13.54 -3.41 -7.03
C ASP A 378 12.19 -3.87 -7.62
N ILE A 379 12.22 -4.34 -8.87
CA ILE A 379 11.02 -4.81 -9.56
C ILE A 379 10.38 -6.05 -8.93
N VAL A 380 11.16 -6.88 -8.22
CA VAL A 380 10.62 -8.04 -7.50
C VAL A 380 9.83 -7.56 -6.29
N GLU A 381 10.35 -6.55 -5.59
CA GLU A 381 9.64 -5.95 -4.47
C GLU A 381 8.32 -5.31 -4.90
N VAL A 382 8.34 -4.55 -6.00
CA VAL A 382 7.14 -3.92 -6.57
C VAL A 382 6.14 -4.99 -7.01
N ALA A 383 6.57 -6.00 -7.76
CA ALA A 383 5.70 -7.10 -8.18
C ALA A 383 5.05 -7.82 -6.99
N SER A 384 5.82 -8.10 -5.93
CA SER A 384 5.28 -8.70 -4.71
C SER A 384 4.24 -7.80 -4.04
N ALA A 385 4.49 -6.49 -3.96
CA ALA A 385 3.54 -5.52 -3.42
C ALA A 385 2.24 -5.45 -4.24
N VAL A 386 2.36 -5.47 -5.57
CA VAL A 386 1.22 -5.41 -6.49
C VAL A 386 0.38 -6.70 -6.46
N ILE A 387 1.02 -7.88 -6.30
CA ILE A 387 0.30 -9.15 -6.09
C ILE A 387 -0.54 -9.07 -4.80
N ALA A 388 0.07 -8.63 -3.69
CA ALA A 388 -0.67 -8.43 -2.43
C ALA A 388 -1.80 -7.40 -2.59
N TYR A 389 -1.59 -6.36 -3.40
CA TYR A 389 -2.62 -5.35 -3.68
C TYR A 389 -3.80 -5.92 -4.50
N LEU A 390 -3.55 -6.91 -5.36
CA LEU A 390 -4.58 -7.61 -6.14
C LEU A 390 -5.42 -8.57 -5.29
N GLU A 391 -4.88 -9.05 -4.17
CA GLU A 391 -5.58 -9.92 -3.21
C GLU A 391 -6.41 -9.13 -2.18
N ALA A 392 -6.41 -7.80 -2.26
CA ALA A 392 -7.09 -6.92 -1.31
C ALA A 392 -8.63 -7.06 -1.35
N PRO A 393 -9.32 -6.89 -0.19
CA PRO A 393 -10.77 -7.06 -0.10
C PRO A 393 -11.54 -6.02 -0.91
N LEU A 394 -11.02 -4.80 -1.01
CA LEU A 394 -11.66 -3.69 -1.72
C LEU A 394 -11.47 -3.79 -3.23
N VAL A 395 -12.56 -3.65 -3.99
CA VAL A 395 -12.55 -3.69 -5.46
C VAL A 395 -11.63 -2.62 -6.06
N GLY A 396 -11.67 -1.41 -5.50
CA GLY A 396 -10.82 -0.30 -5.94
C GLY A 396 -9.33 -0.60 -5.85
N SER A 397 -8.91 -1.27 -4.77
CA SER A 397 -7.53 -1.75 -4.57
C SER A 397 -7.10 -2.73 -5.67
N ARG A 398 -7.95 -3.72 -5.97
CA ARG A 398 -7.68 -4.71 -7.01
C ARG A 398 -7.60 -4.09 -8.40
N LEU A 399 -8.48 -3.14 -8.72
CA LEU A 399 -8.44 -2.41 -9.99
C LEU A 399 -7.18 -1.55 -10.14
N LYS A 400 -6.69 -0.94 -9.06
CA LYS A 400 -5.40 -0.21 -9.03
C LYS A 400 -4.22 -1.16 -9.19
N ALA A 401 -4.23 -2.31 -8.50
CA ALA A 401 -3.23 -3.35 -8.68
C ALA A 401 -3.13 -3.78 -10.15
N LEU A 402 -4.26 -3.93 -10.86
CA LEU A 402 -4.25 -4.25 -12.29
C LEU A 402 -3.69 -3.13 -13.18
N ASN A 403 -3.82 -1.85 -12.81
CA ASN A 403 -3.10 -0.77 -13.51
C ASN A 403 -1.59 -0.94 -13.35
N TRP A 404 -1.15 -1.28 -12.13
CA TRP A 404 0.24 -1.57 -11.85
C TRP A 404 0.76 -2.80 -12.61
N PHE A 405 -0.04 -3.88 -12.71
CA PHE A 405 0.29 -5.01 -13.57
C PHE A 405 0.48 -4.59 -15.02
N ASP A 406 -0.40 -3.76 -15.58
CA ASP A 406 -0.28 -3.33 -16.98
C ASP A 406 1.01 -2.54 -17.23
N LEU A 407 1.36 -1.64 -16.31
CA LEU A 407 2.62 -0.88 -16.33
C LEU A 407 3.85 -1.79 -16.18
N LEU A 408 3.83 -2.71 -15.20
CA LEU A 408 4.91 -3.67 -15.00
C LEU A 408 5.12 -4.51 -16.25
N VAL A 409 4.05 -5.02 -16.87
CA VAL A 409 4.13 -5.82 -18.10
C VAL A 409 4.78 -5.04 -19.25
N ASP A 410 4.63 -3.72 -19.29
CA ASP A 410 5.34 -2.88 -20.24
C ASP A 410 6.82 -2.72 -19.93
N MET A 411 7.17 -2.53 -18.65
CA MET A 411 8.57 -2.41 -18.24
C MET A 411 9.35 -3.73 -18.33
N MET A 412 8.67 -4.88 -18.29
CA MET A 412 9.27 -6.20 -18.12
C MET A 412 9.46 -6.96 -19.44
N GLU A 413 10.22 -6.41 -20.39
CA GLU A 413 10.59 -7.17 -21.60
C GLU A 413 11.49 -8.39 -21.29
N THR A 414 12.31 -8.32 -20.22
CA THR A 414 13.32 -9.34 -19.86
C THR A 414 13.33 -9.71 -18.37
N CYS A 415 12.17 -10.05 -17.80
CA CYS A 415 12.12 -10.54 -16.41
C CYS A 415 12.62 -11.98 -16.21
N ARG A 416 13.13 -12.25 -14.99
CA ARG A 416 13.42 -13.60 -14.50
C ARG A 416 12.19 -14.50 -14.64
N ALA A 417 12.40 -15.76 -15.04
CA ALA A 417 11.34 -16.73 -15.27
C ALA A 417 10.43 -16.90 -14.03
N ASP A 418 11.00 -16.96 -12.83
CA ASP A 418 10.25 -17.13 -11.58
C ASP A 418 9.26 -15.98 -11.34
N LEU A 419 9.66 -14.75 -11.63
CA LEU A 419 8.81 -13.57 -11.49
C LEU A 419 7.65 -13.62 -12.50
N ARG A 420 7.92 -14.06 -13.73
CA ARG A 420 6.88 -14.24 -14.76
C ARG A 420 5.83 -15.26 -14.31
N THR A 421 6.26 -16.38 -13.74
CA THR A 421 5.37 -17.42 -13.22
C THR A 421 4.48 -16.88 -12.10
N ASN A 422 5.04 -16.15 -11.15
CA ASN A 422 4.27 -15.59 -10.03
C ASN A 422 3.23 -14.55 -10.49
N LEU A 423 3.62 -13.65 -11.40
CA LEU A 423 2.70 -12.64 -11.95
C LEU A 423 1.58 -13.27 -12.78
N LEU A 424 1.93 -14.28 -13.60
CA LEU A 424 0.96 -15.02 -14.39
C LEU A 424 -0.05 -15.76 -13.49
N ALA A 425 0.43 -16.42 -12.44
CA ALA A 425 -0.42 -17.10 -11.47
C ALA A 425 -1.39 -16.12 -10.78
N ALA A 426 -0.92 -14.95 -10.36
CA ALA A 426 -1.77 -13.93 -9.72
C ALA A 426 -2.86 -13.39 -10.68
N LEU A 427 -2.53 -13.12 -11.93
CA LEU A 427 -3.51 -12.68 -12.94
C LEU A 427 -4.54 -13.77 -13.27
N ILE A 428 -4.09 -15.02 -13.38
CA ILE A 428 -4.99 -16.17 -13.58
C ILE A 428 -5.94 -16.34 -12.39
N HIS A 429 -5.44 -16.21 -11.16
CA HIS A 429 -6.27 -16.25 -9.96
C HIS A 429 -7.31 -15.11 -9.94
N ALA A 430 -6.96 -13.92 -10.42
CA ALA A 430 -7.90 -12.80 -10.53
C ALA A 430 -9.04 -13.02 -11.55
N LEU A 431 -8.99 -14.07 -12.37
CA LEU A 431 -10.14 -14.48 -13.20
C LEU A 431 -11.30 -15.04 -12.38
N HIS A 432 -11.04 -15.44 -11.13
CA HIS A 432 -12.06 -15.99 -10.22
C HIS A 432 -12.78 -14.89 -9.42
N ASP A 433 -12.38 -13.63 -9.58
CA ASP A 433 -12.94 -12.47 -8.87
C ASP A 433 -14.45 -12.32 -9.12
N GLN A 434 -15.19 -11.85 -8.11
CA GLN A 434 -16.63 -11.63 -8.22
C GLN A 434 -16.97 -10.46 -9.17
N GLU A 435 -16.06 -9.49 -9.28
CA GLU A 435 -16.26 -8.29 -10.08
C GLU A 435 -15.81 -8.49 -11.52
N SER A 436 -16.74 -8.32 -12.46
CA SER A 436 -16.48 -8.51 -13.89
C SER A 436 -15.48 -7.49 -14.46
N GLU A 437 -15.38 -6.30 -13.88
CA GLU A 437 -14.37 -5.32 -14.30
C GLU A 437 -12.94 -5.80 -14.01
N VAL A 438 -12.74 -6.46 -12.85
CA VAL A 438 -11.46 -7.09 -12.46
C VAL A 438 -11.10 -8.20 -13.43
N VAL A 439 -12.05 -9.10 -13.72
CA VAL A 439 -11.87 -10.21 -14.67
C VAL A 439 -11.53 -9.68 -16.08
N SER A 440 -12.30 -8.71 -16.58
CA SER A 440 -12.10 -8.12 -17.90
C SER A 440 -10.71 -7.49 -18.05
N LYS A 441 -10.26 -6.75 -17.03
CA LYS A 441 -8.96 -6.09 -17.05
C LYS A 441 -7.82 -7.09 -16.91
N SER A 442 -7.96 -8.12 -16.07
CA SER A 442 -6.99 -9.23 -15.99
C SER A 442 -6.84 -9.94 -17.34
N LEU A 443 -7.95 -10.27 -18.02
CA LEU A 443 -7.93 -10.90 -19.35
C LEU A 443 -7.21 -10.04 -20.40
N ARG A 444 -7.38 -8.72 -20.38
CA ARG A 444 -6.66 -7.82 -21.29
C ARG A 444 -5.15 -7.85 -21.07
N ILE A 445 -4.72 -7.89 -19.82
CA ILE A 445 -3.29 -7.99 -19.46
C ILE A 445 -2.74 -9.36 -19.88
N LEU A 446 -3.46 -10.44 -19.59
CA LEU A 446 -3.09 -11.80 -20.01
C LEU A 446 -3.00 -11.93 -21.55
N ARG A 447 -3.90 -11.29 -22.29
CA ARG A 447 -3.82 -11.20 -23.76
C ARG A 447 -2.55 -10.51 -24.21
N LYS A 448 -2.22 -9.37 -23.59
CA LYS A 448 -1.02 -8.60 -23.88
C LYS A 448 0.24 -9.44 -23.61
N LEU A 449 0.25 -10.21 -22.52
CA LEU A 449 1.32 -11.15 -22.19
C LEU A 449 1.46 -12.26 -23.24
N SER A 450 0.35 -12.85 -23.68
CA SER A 450 0.35 -13.85 -24.75
C SER A 450 0.96 -13.29 -26.04
N ASN A 451 0.59 -12.06 -26.43
CA ASN A 451 1.16 -11.39 -27.61
C ASN A 451 2.65 -11.06 -27.46
N LYS A 452 3.15 -10.85 -26.23
CA LYS A 452 4.57 -10.67 -25.93
C LYS A 452 5.35 -12.00 -25.85
N GLY A 453 4.71 -13.13 -26.14
CA GLY A 453 5.36 -14.45 -26.18
C GLY A 453 5.64 -15.07 -24.81
N TRP A 454 4.86 -14.70 -23.78
CA TRP A 454 4.98 -15.30 -22.43
C TRP A 454 4.38 -16.72 -22.37
N GLY A 455 4.94 -17.65 -23.13
CA GLY A 455 4.51 -19.05 -23.17
C GLY A 455 3.06 -19.26 -23.62
N ASP A 456 2.57 -20.48 -23.43
CA ASP A 456 1.21 -20.89 -23.81
C ASP A 456 0.18 -20.42 -22.77
N VAL A 457 -0.03 -19.11 -22.69
CA VAL A 457 -0.95 -18.47 -21.72
C VAL A 457 -2.39 -18.97 -21.89
N LEU A 458 -2.86 -19.13 -23.13
CA LEU A 458 -4.26 -19.46 -23.42
C LEU A 458 -4.69 -20.82 -22.82
N PRO A 459 -3.95 -21.93 -22.99
CA PRO A 459 -4.24 -23.19 -22.27
C PRO A 459 -4.31 -23.04 -20.75
N MET A 460 -3.45 -22.22 -20.15
CA MET A 460 -3.46 -21.97 -18.70
C MET A 460 -4.72 -21.23 -18.26
N ILE A 461 -5.14 -20.20 -19.00
CA ILE A 461 -6.38 -19.46 -18.77
C ILE A 461 -7.58 -20.42 -18.84
N VAL A 462 -7.69 -21.17 -19.93
CA VAL A 462 -8.84 -22.07 -20.16
C VAL A 462 -8.88 -23.16 -19.10
N SER A 463 -7.75 -23.78 -18.77
CA SER A 463 -7.68 -24.81 -17.73
C SER A 463 -8.09 -24.27 -16.36
N SER A 464 -7.60 -23.10 -15.96
CA SER A 464 -7.95 -22.47 -14.68
C SER A 464 -9.43 -22.08 -14.63
N MET A 465 -9.98 -21.54 -15.73
CA MET A 465 -11.39 -21.19 -15.80
C MET A 465 -12.31 -22.40 -15.76
N ILE A 466 -11.96 -23.49 -16.44
CA ILE A 466 -12.71 -24.75 -16.35
C ILE A 466 -12.72 -25.23 -14.90
N GLN A 467 -11.55 -25.28 -14.24
CA GLN A 467 -11.45 -25.71 -12.85
C GLN A 467 -12.31 -24.87 -11.90
N PHE A 468 -12.30 -23.54 -12.05
CA PHE A 468 -13.10 -22.63 -11.22
C PHE A 468 -14.59 -22.73 -11.50
N LEU A 469 -15.00 -22.77 -12.76
CA LEU A 469 -16.42 -22.90 -13.09
C LEU A 469 -16.96 -24.26 -12.65
N GLN A 470 -16.14 -25.30 -12.59
CA GLN A 470 -16.52 -26.62 -12.10
C GLN A 470 -16.43 -26.78 -10.58
N SER A 471 -15.87 -25.81 -9.83
CA SER A 471 -15.75 -25.94 -8.37
C SER A 471 -17.07 -25.76 -7.63
N ASP A 472 -18.02 -25.03 -8.22
CA ASP A 472 -19.35 -24.77 -7.63
C ASP A 472 -20.43 -24.73 -8.73
N ALA A 473 -21.49 -25.52 -8.55
CA ALA A 473 -22.62 -25.58 -9.47
C ALA A 473 -23.34 -24.23 -9.63
N ALA A 474 -23.40 -23.40 -8.59
CA ALA A 474 -24.02 -22.07 -8.67
C ALA A 474 -23.20 -21.14 -9.58
N ILE A 475 -21.87 -21.13 -9.42
CA ILE A 475 -20.95 -20.38 -10.29
C ILE A 475 -21.10 -20.83 -11.74
N LEU A 476 -21.15 -22.15 -11.97
CA LEU A 476 -21.31 -22.71 -13.31
C LEU A 476 -22.62 -22.25 -13.97
N GLN A 477 -23.71 -22.13 -13.23
CA GLN A 477 -24.99 -21.77 -13.81
C GLN A 477 -25.15 -20.26 -14.03
N GLU A 478 -24.80 -19.46 -13.03
CA GLU A 478 -25.07 -18.02 -13.02
C GLU A 478 -23.94 -17.19 -13.62
N ARG A 479 -22.68 -17.57 -13.40
CA ARG A 479 -21.51 -16.73 -13.74
C ARG A 479 -20.83 -17.13 -15.05
N SER A 480 -20.87 -18.41 -15.44
CA SER A 480 -20.16 -18.94 -16.61
C SER A 480 -20.46 -18.18 -17.90
N GLY A 481 -21.73 -17.84 -18.17
CA GLY A 481 -22.13 -17.19 -19.42
C GLY A 481 -21.45 -15.85 -19.64
N LYS A 482 -21.33 -15.03 -18.59
CA LYS A 482 -20.66 -13.72 -18.66
C LYS A 482 -19.15 -13.88 -18.81
N MET A 483 -18.53 -14.75 -18.02
CA MET A 483 -17.08 -14.98 -18.05
C MET A 483 -16.61 -15.58 -19.38
N LEU A 484 -17.31 -16.58 -19.92
CA LEU A 484 -17.01 -17.20 -21.21
C LEU A 484 -17.18 -16.20 -22.36
N ARG A 485 -18.22 -15.35 -22.30
CA ARG A 485 -18.40 -14.27 -23.28
C ARG A 485 -17.23 -13.28 -23.21
N GLU A 486 -16.88 -12.79 -22.03
CA GLU A 486 -15.77 -11.85 -21.86
C GLU A 486 -14.47 -12.42 -22.38
N LEU A 487 -14.18 -13.69 -22.08
CA LEU A 487 -12.99 -14.37 -22.59
C LEU A 487 -13.00 -14.48 -24.11
N ALA A 488 -14.12 -14.89 -24.72
CA ALA A 488 -14.23 -15.02 -26.18
C ALA A 488 -14.19 -13.68 -26.92
N VAL A 489 -14.60 -12.59 -26.27
CA VAL A 489 -14.61 -11.23 -26.86
C VAL A 489 -13.26 -10.54 -26.69
N ILE A 490 -12.61 -10.71 -25.55
CA ILE A 490 -11.33 -10.04 -25.26
C ILE A 490 -10.18 -10.75 -25.97
N LEU A 491 -10.17 -12.09 -25.96
CA LEU A 491 -9.19 -12.90 -26.67
C LEU A 491 -9.65 -13.19 -28.11
N ASP A 492 -8.89 -14.01 -28.83
CA ASP A 492 -9.32 -14.51 -30.13
C ASP A 492 -10.37 -15.62 -29.98
N SER A 493 -11.61 -15.34 -30.41
CA SER A 493 -12.75 -16.26 -30.28
C SER A 493 -12.51 -17.64 -30.91
N GLU A 494 -11.75 -17.74 -32.00
CA GLU A 494 -11.46 -19.03 -32.65
C GLU A 494 -10.53 -19.89 -31.80
N SER A 495 -9.39 -19.33 -31.39
CA SER A 495 -8.41 -19.99 -30.53
C SER A 495 -9.04 -20.42 -29.21
N VAL A 496 -9.89 -19.57 -28.63
CA VAL A 496 -10.65 -19.87 -27.42
C VAL A 496 -11.53 -21.11 -27.59
N TYR A 497 -12.36 -21.15 -28.63
CA TYR A 497 -13.29 -22.25 -28.84
C TYR A 497 -12.55 -23.57 -29.12
N LEU A 498 -11.45 -23.51 -29.89
CA LEU A 498 -10.58 -24.65 -30.12
C LEU A 498 -9.93 -25.16 -28.82
N GLU A 499 -9.47 -24.26 -27.95
CA GLU A 499 -8.83 -24.65 -26.69
C GLU A 499 -9.84 -25.26 -25.70
N PHE A 500 -11.07 -24.71 -25.63
CA PHE A 500 -12.16 -25.35 -24.89
C PHE A 500 -12.52 -26.72 -25.48
N ALA A 501 -12.56 -26.85 -26.80
CA ALA A 501 -12.80 -28.14 -27.46
C ALA A 501 -11.74 -29.17 -27.06
N ASN A 502 -10.46 -28.80 -27.12
CA ASN A 502 -9.34 -29.64 -26.73
C ASN A 502 -9.38 -30.02 -25.24
N SER A 503 -9.61 -29.04 -24.35
CA SER A 503 -9.60 -29.23 -22.89
C SER A 503 -10.77 -30.06 -22.35
N LEU A 504 -11.90 -30.04 -23.06
CA LEU A 504 -13.09 -30.80 -22.70
C LEU A 504 -13.17 -32.15 -23.40
N LYS A 505 -12.38 -32.39 -24.46
CA LYS A 505 -12.42 -33.63 -25.26
C LYS A 505 -12.35 -34.88 -24.38
N GLY A 506 -13.25 -35.84 -24.62
CA GLY A 506 -13.33 -37.11 -23.89
C GLY A 506 -13.98 -37.02 -22.50
N LYS A 507 -14.49 -35.85 -22.10
CA LYS A 507 -15.24 -35.64 -20.85
C LYS A 507 -16.76 -35.64 -21.11
N GLU A 508 -17.24 -36.62 -21.87
CA GLU A 508 -18.64 -36.74 -22.30
C GLU A 508 -19.61 -36.97 -21.14
N ASN A 509 -19.16 -37.62 -20.07
CA ASN A 509 -19.98 -37.93 -18.89
C ASN A 509 -19.94 -36.85 -17.80
N ASP A 510 -19.12 -35.81 -17.97
CA ASP A 510 -18.99 -34.73 -17.00
C ASP A 510 -20.10 -33.68 -17.20
N MET A 511 -20.95 -33.50 -16.19
CA MET A 511 -22.05 -32.52 -16.24
C MET A 511 -21.53 -31.08 -16.36
N GLY A 512 -20.35 -30.80 -15.79
CA GLY A 512 -19.68 -29.51 -15.91
C GLY A 512 -19.32 -29.19 -17.36
N SER A 513 -18.70 -30.16 -18.04
CA SER A 513 -18.36 -30.13 -19.47
C SER A 513 -19.59 -29.93 -20.35
N LYS A 514 -20.67 -30.68 -20.13
CA LYS A 514 -21.95 -30.51 -20.86
C LYS A 514 -22.50 -29.09 -20.73
N THR A 515 -22.57 -28.58 -19.50
CA THR A 515 -23.05 -27.21 -19.24
C THR A 515 -22.15 -26.16 -19.93
N MET A 516 -20.84 -26.37 -19.95
CA MET A 516 -19.90 -25.47 -20.64
C MET A 516 -20.17 -25.41 -22.14
N VAL A 517 -20.38 -26.57 -22.78
CA VAL A 517 -20.72 -26.68 -24.20
C VAL A 517 -22.05 -25.98 -24.50
N GLU A 518 -23.07 -26.13 -23.65
CA GLU A 518 -24.34 -25.42 -23.77
C GLU A 518 -24.15 -23.90 -23.73
N LYS A 519 -23.42 -23.39 -22.72
CA LYS A 519 -23.19 -21.94 -22.57
C LYS A 519 -22.38 -21.38 -23.73
N LEU A 520 -21.31 -22.07 -24.17
CA LEU A 520 -20.53 -21.70 -25.35
C LEU A 520 -21.38 -21.68 -26.62
N THR A 521 -22.28 -22.65 -26.80
CA THR A 521 -23.19 -22.69 -27.95
C THR A 521 -24.16 -21.49 -27.94
N ILE A 522 -24.76 -21.20 -26.79
CA ILE A 522 -25.64 -20.02 -26.65
C ILE A 522 -24.87 -18.73 -26.94
N ILE A 523 -23.65 -18.58 -26.42
CA ILE A 523 -22.78 -17.42 -26.68
C ILE A 523 -22.47 -17.30 -28.17
N LEU A 524 -22.07 -18.39 -28.82
CA LEU A 524 -21.78 -18.44 -30.26
C LEU A 524 -22.97 -17.98 -31.11
N LEU A 525 -24.20 -18.30 -30.68
CA LEU A 525 -25.42 -17.99 -31.44
C LEU A 525 -25.98 -16.59 -31.14
N SER A 526 -25.78 -16.08 -29.93
CA SER A 526 -26.43 -14.84 -29.47
C SER A 526 -25.52 -13.60 -29.48
N VAL A 527 -24.21 -13.75 -29.29
CA VAL A 527 -23.29 -12.62 -29.08
C VAL A 527 -22.83 -12.02 -30.41
N PRO A 528 -23.15 -10.75 -30.74
CA PRO A 528 -22.85 -10.17 -32.05
C PRO A 528 -21.34 -10.09 -32.36
N GLU A 529 -20.51 -9.90 -31.34
CA GLU A 529 -19.04 -9.81 -31.42
C GLU A 529 -18.40 -11.07 -32.02
N LEU A 530 -19.05 -12.25 -31.92
CA LEU A 530 -18.57 -13.52 -32.49
C LEU A 530 -18.92 -13.71 -33.97
N SER A 531 -19.31 -12.66 -34.68
CA SER A 531 -19.67 -12.72 -36.11
C SER A 531 -18.55 -13.27 -37.00
N SER A 532 -17.30 -12.93 -36.71
CA SER A 532 -16.13 -13.44 -37.44
C SER A 532 -16.02 -14.97 -37.34
N LEU A 533 -16.13 -15.52 -36.12
CA LEU A 533 -16.11 -16.95 -35.86
C LEU A 533 -17.26 -17.68 -36.57
N ARG A 534 -18.47 -17.11 -36.52
CA ARG A 534 -19.63 -17.65 -37.25
C ARG A 534 -19.40 -17.69 -38.76
N ASN A 535 -18.85 -16.63 -39.33
CA ASN A 535 -18.58 -16.58 -40.78
C ASN A 535 -17.56 -17.64 -41.20
N LYS A 536 -16.51 -17.87 -40.38
CA LYS A 536 -15.55 -18.96 -40.58
C LYS A 536 -16.21 -20.34 -40.52
N LEU A 537 -17.08 -20.59 -39.54
CA LEU A 537 -17.86 -21.84 -39.45
C LEU A 537 -18.78 -22.08 -40.66
N ILE A 538 -19.40 -21.03 -41.20
CA ILE A 538 -20.27 -21.12 -42.38
C ILE A 538 -19.45 -21.35 -43.68
N GLY A 539 -18.11 -21.20 -43.64
CA GLY A 539 -17.26 -21.25 -44.82
C GLY A 539 -17.40 -20.01 -45.72
N ARG A 540 -17.98 -18.92 -45.21
CA ARG A 540 -18.01 -17.62 -45.89
C ARG A 540 -16.70 -16.90 -45.61
N LYS A 541 -15.80 -16.83 -46.60
CA LYS A 541 -14.63 -15.94 -46.53
C LYS A 541 -15.11 -14.54 -46.16
N SER A 542 -14.51 -13.96 -45.12
CA SER A 542 -14.78 -12.61 -44.63
C SER A 542 -14.83 -11.64 -45.81
N LYS A 543 -16.02 -11.15 -46.16
CA LYS A 543 -16.13 -9.92 -46.95
C LYS A 543 -15.86 -8.79 -45.97
N GLY A 544 -14.68 -8.19 -46.05
CA GLY A 544 -14.38 -6.93 -45.37
C GLY A 544 -15.44 -5.87 -45.69
N PRO A 545 -15.53 -4.79 -44.88
CA PRO A 545 -16.59 -3.80 -45.06
C PRO A 545 -16.23 -2.93 -46.27
N SER A 546 -16.82 -3.18 -47.44
CA SER A 546 -16.88 -2.22 -48.55
C SER A 546 -17.81 -2.72 -49.66
N LEU A 547 -18.95 -2.05 -49.82
CA LEU A 547 -19.63 -1.87 -51.10
C LEU A 547 -19.96 -0.38 -51.22
N SER A 548 -18.92 0.44 -51.37
CA SER A 548 -19.00 1.57 -52.29
C SER A 548 -18.76 1.00 -53.69
N ILE A 549 -19.77 1.15 -54.54
CA ILE A 549 -19.68 0.90 -55.97
C ILE A 549 -18.66 1.89 -56.52
N GLU A 550 -17.52 1.39 -57.02
CA GLU A 550 -16.91 1.82 -58.28
C GLU A 550 -15.63 1.01 -58.55
N ASP A 551 -15.39 0.82 -59.86
CA ASP A 551 -14.17 0.34 -60.52
C ASP A 551 -13.88 -1.17 -60.59
N ALA A 552 -14.51 -1.75 -61.61
CA ALA A 552 -13.99 -2.89 -62.33
C ALA A 552 -12.75 -2.50 -63.15
N ALA A 553 -11.56 -3.01 -62.78
CA ALA A 553 -10.48 -3.30 -63.74
C ALA A 553 -9.36 -4.16 -63.12
N SER A 554 -8.93 -5.15 -63.90
CA SER A 554 -7.66 -5.91 -63.83
C SER A 554 -7.62 -7.20 -62.99
N PRO A 555 -7.69 -8.38 -63.65
CA PRO A 555 -7.45 -9.68 -63.04
C PRO A 555 -6.04 -10.17 -63.39
N THR A 556 -5.02 -9.95 -62.56
CA THR A 556 -3.78 -10.76 -62.64
C THR A 556 -2.93 -10.62 -61.37
N LEU A 557 -2.42 -11.76 -60.90
CA LEU A 557 -1.27 -11.92 -59.98
C LEU A 557 -1.50 -11.76 -58.46
N VAL A 558 -2.34 -12.59 -57.83
CA VAL A 558 -2.02 -13.19 -56.50
C VAL A 558 -2.77 -14.53 -56.37
N ALA A 559 -2.25 -15.57 -57.00
CA ALA A 559 -2.67 -16.94 -56.75
C ALA A 559 -1.43 -17.74 -56.37
N LYS A 560 -0.91 -17.54 -55.16
CA LYS A 560 0.19 -18.35 -54.61
C LYS A 560 0.47 -18.13 -53.10
N GLU A 561 -0.54 -18.00 -52.26
CA GLU A 561 -0.37 -18.04 -50.78
C GLU A 561 -1.55 -18.71 -50.06
N ALA A 562 -2.09 -19.81 -50.62
CA ALA A 562 -3.19 -20.55 -50.01
C ALA A 562 -2.86 -22.04 -49.93
N GLU A 563 -1.86 -22.40 -49.12
CA GLU A 563 -1.54 -23.81 -48.82
C GLU A 563 -0.72 -23.93 -47.51
N GLN A 564 -1.15 -23.22 -46.46
CA GLN A 564 -0.85 -23.60 -45.08
C GLN A 564 -2.18 -23.95 -44.40
N GLY A 565 -2.28 -25.18 -43.90
CA GLY A 565 -3.52 -25.86 -43.53
C GLY A 565 -4.42 -25.05 -42.61
N GLU A 566 -5.53 -24.57 -43.16
CA GLU A 566 -6.63 -24.00 -42.40
C GLU A 566 -7.26 -25.17 -41.61
N VAL A 567 -7.12 -25.14 -40.28
CA VAL A 567 -7.74 -26.15 -39.40
C VAL A 567 -9.24 -26.13 -39.65
N ASP A 568 -9.83 -27.29 -39.98
CA ASP A 568 -11.28 -27.39 -40.10
C ASP A 568 -11.90 -27.16 -38.72
N LEU A 569 -12.34 -25.92 -38.49
CA LEU A 569 -12.91 -25.45 -37.24
C LEU A 569 -14.13 -26.29 -36.87
N PHE A 570 -15.00 -26.62 -37.83
CA PHE A 570 -16.17 -27.44 -37.55
C PHE A 570 -15.75 -28.85 -37.09
N ALA A 571 -14.84 -29.50 -37.81
CA ALA A 571 -14.36 -30.83 -37.46
C ALA A 571 -13.63 -30.86 -36.10
N SER A 572 -13.00 -29.76 -35.71
CA SER A 572 -12.27 -29.64 -34.44
C SER A 572 -13.21 -29.44 -33.25
N LEU A 573 -14.30 -28.69 -33.42
CA LEU A 573 -15.29 -28.45 -32.37
C LEU A 573 -16.27 -29.62 -32.21
N LEU A 574 -16.69 -30.25 -33.31
CA LEU A 574 -17.77 -31.24 -33.30
C LEU A 574 -17.63 -32.33 -32.22
N PRO A 575 -16.47 -33.02 -32.03
CA PRO A 575 -16.34 -34.09 -31.04
C PRO A 575 -16.72 -33.67 -29.61
N THR A 576 -16.37 -32.45 -29.22
CA THR A 576 -16.68 -31.92 -27.88
C THR A 576 -18.13 -31.43 -27.82
N TRP A 577 -18.66 -30.86 -28.91
CA TRP A 577 -20.05 -30.44 -28.98
C TRP A 577 -21.02 -31.64 -28.93
N MET A 578 -20.58 -32.82 -29.36
CA MET A 578 -21.34 -34.07 -29.27
C MET A 578 -21.66 -34.52 -27.84
N HIS A 579 -20.98 -33.97 -26.83
CA HIS A 579 -21.35 -34.17 -25.42
C HIS A 579 -22.82 -33.80 -25.17
N VAL A 580 -23.32 -32.83 -25.94
CA VAL A 580 -24.70 -32.33 -25.88
C VAL A 580 -25.28 -32.36 -27.31
N PRO A 581 -26.07 -33.39 -27.68
CA PRO A 581 -26.52 -33.59 -29.06
C PRO A 581 -27.25 -32.39 -29.67
N ALA A 582 -28.06 -31.68 -28.89
CA ALA A 582 -28.73 -30.46 -29.36
C ALA A 582 -27.75 -29.33 -29.70
N CYS A 583 -26.62 -29.22 -28.99
CA CYS A 583 -25.56 -28.24 -29.28
C CYS A 583 -24.77 -28.63 -30.53
N ALA A 584 -24.45 -29.92 -30.71
CA ALA A 584 -23.84 -30.42 -31.94
C ALA A 584 -24.74 -30.21 -33.16
N LEU A 585 -26.06 -30.41 -32.99
CA LEU A 585 -27.06 -30.13 -34.01
C LEU A 585 -27.10 -28.63 -34.34
N ALA A 586 -27.11 -27.76 -33.33
CA ALA A 586 -27.04 -26.31 -33.51
C ALA A 586 -25.79 -25.87 -34.28
N LEU A 587 -24.62 -26.41 -33.91
CA LEU A 587 -23.34 -26.15 -34.58
C LEU A 587 -23.35 -26.61 -36.04
N SER A 588 -23.89 -27.81 -36.31
CA SER A 588 -23.99 -28.38 -37.66
C SER A 588 -24.94 -27.59 -38.56
N LEU A 589 -26.08 -27.15 -38.01
CA LEU A 589 -27.03 -26.26 -38.70
C LEU A 589 -26.40 -24.90 -39.00
N LEU A 590 -25.65 -24.33 -38.04
CA LEU A 590 -24.96 -23.06 -38.22
C LEU A 590 -23.89 -23.16 -39.32
N ALA A 591 -23.11 -24.24 -39.34
CA ALA A 591 -22.06 -24.48 -40.32
C ALA A 591 -22.57 -24.94 -41.71
N GLY A 592 -23.88 -25.10 -41.89
CA GLY A 592 -24.48 -25.58 -43.15
C GLY A 592 -24.21 -27.07 -43.44
N LYS A 593 -23.81 -27.86 -42.44
CA LYS A 593 -23.49 -29.29 -42.56
C LYS A 593 -24.76 -30.14 -42.38
N TYR A 594 -25.72 -29.96 -43.28
CA TYR A 594 -27.08 -30.49 -43.12
C TYR A 594 -27.19 -32.02 -43.12
N GLU A 595 -26.31 -32.71 -43.85
CA GLU A 595 -26.26 -34.18 -43.80
C GLU A 595 -25.92 -34.68 -42.40
N GLN A 596 -24.86 -34.12 -41.80
CA GLN A 596 -24.49 -34.39 -40.41
C GLN A 596 -25.63 -34.02 -39.45
N SER A 597 -26.30 -32.88 -39.67
CA SER A 597 -27.46 -32.49 -38.85
C SER A 597 -28.59 -33.53 -38.90
N TYR A 598 -28.87 -34.12 -40.06
CA TYR A 598 -29.90 -35.16 -40.18
C TYR A 598 -29.47 -36.46 -39.49
N GLU A 599 -28.23 -36.90 -39.67
CA GLU A 599 -27.69 -38.07 -38.98
C GLU A 599 -27.79 -37.93 -37.46
N LEU A 600 -27.46 -36.75 -36.92
CA LEU A 600 -27.59 -36.47 -35.48
C LEU A 600 -29.03 -36.58 -34.99
N VAL A 601 -30.00 -36.10 -35.76
CA VAL A 601 -31.42 -36.21 -35.39
C VAL A 601 -31.89 -37.67 -35.38
N VAL A 602 -31.43 -38.48 -36.35
CA VAL A 602 -31.73 -39.91 -36.37
C VAL A 602 -31.10 -40.62 -35.15
N ASP A 603 -29.82 -40.35 -34.87
CA ASP A 603 -29.12 -40.89 -33.69
C ASP A 603 -29.81 -40.50 -32.38
N MET A 604 -30.24 -39.24 -32.23
CA MET A 604 -31.00 -38.77 -31.08
C MET A 604 -32.30 -39.57 -30.91
N GLY A 605 -33.04 -39.82 -31.98
CA GLY A 605 -34.27 -40.60 -31.95
C GLY A 605 -34.06 -42.05 -31.56
N ASP A 606 -32.99 -42.69 -32.06
CA ASP A 606 -32.63 -44.05 -31.67
C ASP A 606 -32.17 -44.11 -30.21
N ARG A 607 -31.36 -43.15 -29.75
CA ARG A 607 -30.90 -43.08 -28.35
C ARG A 607 -32.03 -42.83 -27.35
N MET A 608 -33.00 -41.98 -27.67
CA MET A 608 -34.17 -41.73 -26.79
C MET A 608 -34.98 -42.99 -26.47
N ARG A 609 -34.90 -44.02 -27.31
CA ARG A 609 -35.54 -45.32 -27.08
C ARG A 609 -34.91 -46.06 -25.90
N ASP A 610 -33.59 -46.00 -25.79
CA ASP A 610 -32.79 -46.85 -24.91
C ASP A 610 -32.27 -46.09 -23.66
N LEU A 611 -32.35 -44.76 -23.65
CA LEU A 611 -31.91 -43.92 -22.54
C LEU A 611 -32.93 -43.81 -21.39
N PRO A 612 -32.46 -43.57 -20.14
CA PRO A 612 -33.33 -43.27 -19.01
C PRO A 612 -34.22 -42.05 -19.27
N GLY A 613 -35.43 -42.04 -18.69
CA GLY A 613 -36.41 -40.97 -18.92
C GLY A 613 -35.90 -39.55 -18.62
N GLU A 614 -35.02 -39.39 -17.64
CA GLU A 614 -34.41 -38.09 -17.29
C GLU A 614 -33.50 -37.52 -18.39
N GLU A 615 -32.67 -38.37 -19.02
CA GLU A 615 -31.81 -37.95 -20.13
C GLU A 615 -32.63 -37.63 -21.38
N THR A 616 -33.67 -38.41 -21.66
CA THR A 616 -34.61 -38.15 -22.74
C THR A 616 -35.33 -36.80 -22.54
N ILE A 617 -35.79 -36.49 -21.32
CA ILE A 617 -36.40 -35.19 -21.00
C ILE A 617 -35.40 -34.05 -21.23
N SER A 618 -34.14 -34.23 -20.81
CA SER A 618 -33.09 -33.23 -21.02
C SER A 618 -32.87 -32.92 -22.50
N ILE A 619 -32.80 -33.95 -23.34
CA ILE A 619 -32.67 -33.77 -24.80
C ILE A 619 -33.88 -33.02 -25.37
N LEU A 620 -35.11 -33.34 -24.93
CA LEU A 620 -36.32 -32.64 -25.39
C LEU A 620 -36.33 -31.16 -24.99
N ILE A 621 -35.91 -30.83 -23.76
CA ILE A 621 -35.77 -29.44 -23.30
C ILE A 621 -34.76 -28.69 -24.18
N GLN A 622 -33.61 -29.29 -24.46
CA GLN A 622 -32.59 -28.67 -25.30
C GLN A 622 -33.03 -28.50 -26.77
N LEU A 623 -33.80 -29.44 -27.31
CA LEU A 623 -34.41 -29.31 -28.64
C LEU A 623 -35.44 -28.18 -28.69
N ASP A 624 -36.26 -28.03 -27.65
CA ASP A 624 -37.22 -26.92 -27.53
C ASP A 624 -36.48 -25.58 -27.57
N GLN A 625 -35.41 -25.44 -26.77
CA GLN A 625 -34.53 -24.27 -26.76
C GLN A 625 -33.87 -24.02 -28.13
N LEU A 626 -33.40 -25.07 -28.81
CA LEU A 626 -32.80 -24.95 -30.14
C LEU A 626 -33.80 -24.41 -31.17
N VAL A 627 -35.06 -24.86 -31.14
CA VAL A 627 -36.10 -24.34 -32.05
C VAL A 627 -36.33 -22.85 -31.83
N GLN A 628 -36.34 -22.41 -30.57
CA GLN A 628 -36.42 -20.97 -30.26
C GLN A 628 -35.21 -20.22 -30.83
N LEU A 629 -34.01 -20.79 -30.71
CA LEU A 629 -32.77 -20.21 -31.27
C LEU A 629 -32.77 -20.20 -32.81
N ILE A 630 -33.37 -21.17 -33.49
CA ILE A 630 -33.51 -21.21 -34.96
C ILE A 630 -34.26 -19.98 -35.48
N GLU A 631 -35.18 -19.42 -34.69
CA GLU A 631 -35.89 -18.21 -35.07
C GLU A 631 -35.06 -16.93 -34.90
N SER A 632 -33.93 -17.00 -34.21
CA SER A 632 -33.03 -15.87 -34.01
C SER A 632 -32.35 -15.41 -35.32
N PRO A 633 -31.86 -14.15 -35.38
CA PRO A 633 -31.24 -13.60 -36.59
C PRO A 633 -30.04 -14.40 -37.11
N VAL A 634 -29.32 -15.12 -36.24
CA VAL A 634 -28.12 -15.90 -36.62
C VAL A 634 -28.44 -17.00 -37.65
N PHE A 635 -29.65 -17.56 -37.59
CA PHE A 635 -30.13 -18.60 -38.49
C PHE A 635 -30.99 -18.06 -39.63
N ALA A 636 -31.06 -16.73 -39.83
CA ALA A 636 -31.74 -16.16 -40.99
C ALA A 636 -31.21 -16.73 -42.34
N PRO A 637 -29.88 -16.91 -42.55
CA PRO A 637 -29.38 -17.53 -43.78
C PRO A 637 -29.90 -18.94 -44.00
N MET A 638 -29.83 -19.81 -42.99
CA MET A 638 -30.35 -21.17 -43.03
C MET A 638 -31.87 -21.17 -43.34
N ARG A 639 -32.64 -20.26 -42.76
CA ARG A 639 -34.08 -20.14 -43.03
C ARG A 639 -34.38 -19.74 -44.47
N MET A 640 -33.50 -18.99 -45.14
CA MET A 640 -33.63 -18.71 -46.57
C MET A 640 -33.36 -19.96 -47.41
N GLU A 641 -32.42 -20.82 -47.00
CA GLU A 641 -32.10 -22.07 -47.67
C GLU A 641 -33.23 -23.11 -47.60
N LEU A 642 -34.15 -23.00 -46.63
CA LEU A 642 -35.38 -23.81 -46.58
C LEU A 642 -36.29 -23.61 -47.80
N LEU A 643 -36.16 -22.50 -48.53
CA LEU A 643 -36.91 -22.26 -49.76
C LEU A 643 -36.39 -23.09 -50.94
N GLU A 644 -35.21 -23.71 -50.81
CA GLU A 644 -34.55 -24.51 -51.85
C GLU A 644 -34.37 -25.99 -51.44
N PRO A 645 -35.46 -26.73 -51.16
CA PRO A 645 -35.43 -28.11 -50.66
C PRO A 645 -34.73 -29.11 -51.59
N ALA A 646 -34.69 -28.84 -52.90
CA ALA A 646 -33.97 -29.68 -53.86
C ALA A 646 -32.44 -29.53 -53.74
N LYS A 647 -31.93 -28.38 -53.29
CA LYS A 647 -30.49 -28.16 -53.06
C LYS A 647 -30.06 -28.58 -51.66
N HIS A 648 -30.97 -28.44 -50.68
CA HIS A 648 -30.71 -28.75 -49.27
C HIS A 648 -31.71 -29.80 -48.75
N PRO A 649 -31.73 -31.02 -49.30
CA PRO A 649 -32.71 -32.05 -48.94
C PRO A 649 -32.59 -32.47 -47.46
N TYR A 650 -31.35 -32.56 -46.96
CA TYR A 650 -31.10 -32.94 -45.58
C TYR A 650 -31.56 -31.86 -44.58
N LEU A 651 -31.49 -30.57 -44.90
CA LEU A 651 -31.97 -29.50 -44.01
C LEU A 651 -33.46 -29.66 -43.70
N ILE A 652 -34.26 -29.91 -44.74
CA ILE A 652 -35.71 -30.15 -44.59
C ILE A 652 -35.97 -31.42 -43.78
N LYS A 653 -35.24 -32.50 -44.07
CA LYS A 653 -35.34 -33.76 -43.31
C LYS A 653 -34.96 -33.56 -41.85
N THR A 654 -33.91 -32.79 -41.54
CA THR A 654 -33.53 -32.42 -40.17
C THR A 654 -34.65 -31.65 -39.48
N MET A 655 -35.22 -30.61 -40.11
CA MET A 655 -36.28 -29.82 -39.50
C MET A 655 -37.55 -30.66 -39.21
N PHE A 656 -37.97 -31.50 -40.15
CA PHE A 656 -39.08 -32.43 -39.90
C PHE A 656 -38.71 -33.50 -38.86
N GLY A 657 -37.46 -33.98 -38.84
CA GLY A 657 -36.98 -34.92 -37.83
C GLY A 657 -37.04 -34.33 -36.42
N ILE A 658 -36.56 -33.10 -36.21
CA ILE A 658 -36.71 -32.36 -34.94
C ILE A 658 -38.19 -32.26 -34.57
N LEU A 659 -39.05 -31.89 -35.53
CA LEU A 659 -40.50 -31.80 -35.31
C LEU A 659 -41.12 -33.13 -34.86
N MET A 660 -40.61 -34.27 -35.34
CA MET A 660 -41.10 -35.61 -34.96
C MET A 660 -40.58 -36.07 -33.59
N LEU A 661 -39.43 -35.56 -33.13
CA LEU A 661 -38.91 -35.87 -31.80
C LEU A 661 -39.56 -35.02 -30.69
N LEU A 662 -39.98 -33.79 -31.02
CA LEU A 662 -40.59 -32.89 -30.04
C LEU A 662 -41.98 -33.35 -29.61
N PRO A 663 -42.35 -33.20 -28.32
CA PRO A 663 -43.74 -33.28 -27.89
C PRO A 663 -44.54 -32.12 -28.52
N GLN A 664 -45.88 -32.14 -28.41
CA GLN A 664 -46.75 -31.04 -28.85
C GLN A 664 -46.61 -29.79 -27.95
N SER A 665 -45.40 -29.23 -27.87
CA SER A 665 -45.04 -28.03 -27.13
C SER A 665 -45.16 -26.77 -27.99
N GLU A 666 -44.89 -25.60 -27.40
CA GLU A 666 -44.82 -24.35 -28.14
C GLU A 666 -43.74 -24.37 -29.23
N ALA A 667 -42.56 -24.96 -28.97
CA ALA A 667 -41.53 -25.14 -29.99
C ALA A 667 -42.01 -25.97 -31.18
N PHE A 668 -42.77 -27.04 -30.94
CA PHE A 668 -43.39 -27.81 -32.02
C PHE A 668 -44.27 -26.93 -32.91
N ASP A 669 -45.10 -26.08 -32.31
CA ASP A 669 -45.95 -25.17 -33.08
C ASP A 669 -45.16 -24.08 -33.82
N ILE A 670 -44.09 -23.54 -33.22
CA ILE A 670 -43.18 -22.58 -33.86
C ILE A 670 -42.58 -23.22 -35.12
N LEU A 671 -41.94 -24.38 -34.97
CA LEU A 671 -41.28 -25.07 -36.08
C LEU A 671 -42.29 -25.53 -37.15
N ARG A 672 -43.46 -26.02 -36.74
CA ARG A 672 -44.53 -26.41 -37.67
C ARG A 672 -45.03 -25.22 -38.49
N LYS A 673 -45.23 -24.05 -37.87
CA LYS A 673 -45.64 -22.83 -38.59
C LYS A 673 -44.56 -22.37 -39.57
N ARG A 674 -43.28 -22.44 -39.18
CA ARG A 674 -42.14 -22.15 -40.06
C ARG A 674 -42.12 -23.08 -41.28
N LEU A 675 -42.26 -24.38 -41.07
CA LEU A 675 -42.26 -25.37 -42.15
C LEU A 675 -43.48 -25.27 -43.07
N LYS A 676 -44.66 -24.90 -42.54
CA LYS A 676 -45.84 -24.60 -43.38
C LYS A 676 -45.64 -23.41 -44.32
N SER A 677 -44.71 -22.51 -44.00
CA SER A 677 -44.41 -21.35 -44.83
C SER A 677 -43.49 -21.70 -46.02
N VAL A 678 -42.90 -22.90 -46.04
CA VAL A 678 -42.12 -23.40 -47.17
C VAL A 678 -43.08 -23.81 -48.29
N PRO A 679 -42.91 -23.31 -49.54
CA PRO A 679 -43.85 -23.58 -50.62
C PRO A 679 -44.03 -25.09 -50.90
N ALA A 680 -45.28 -25.56 -50.92
CA ALA A 680 -45.61 -26.97 -51.20
C ALA A 680 -45.06 -27.46 -52.57
N LEU A 681 -44.94 -26.55 -53.54
CA LEU A 681 -44.33 -26.80 -54.85
C LEU A 681 -42.83 -27.11 -54.77
N ALA A 682 -42.12 -26.49 -53.82
CA ALA A 682 -40.71 -26.76 -53.59
C ALA A 682 -40.52 -28.15 -52.97
N MET A 683 -41.41 -28.56 -52.06
CA MET A 683 -41.41 -29.90 -51.44
C MET A 683 -41.73 -31.03 -52.44
N LEU A 684 -42.49 -30.77 -53.50
CA LEU A 684 -42.76 -31.75 -54.56
C LEU A 684 -41.53 -32.01 -55.45
N ALA A 685 -40.58 -31.08 -55.53
CA ALA A 685 -39.35 -31.25 -56.31
C ALA A 685 -38.38 -32.28 -55.68
N LEU A 686 -38.46 -32.50 -54.35
CA LEU A 686 -37.71 -33.52 -53.61
C LEU A 686 -38.05 -34.96 -54.02
N GLN A 687 -39.24 -35.22 -54.54
CA GLN A 687 -39.70 -36.56 -54.95
C GLN A 687 -39.26 -36.95 -56.37
N ARG A 688 -38.60 -36.04 -57.11
CA ARG A 688 -38.19 -36.25 -58.51
C ARG A 688 -36.68 -36.46 -58.70
N GLN A 689 -35.90 -36.58 -57.62
CA GLN A 689 -34.46 -36.88 -57.65
C GLN A 689 -34.17 -38.28 -57.10
#